data_AF-A0A7V6YSP2-F1
#
_entry.id   AF-A0A7V6YSP2-F1
#
_cell.length_a   1.000
_cell.length_b   1.000
_cell.length_c   1.000
_cell.angle_alpha   90.00
_cell.angle_beta   90.00
_cell.angle_gamma   90.00
#
_symmetry.space_group_name_H-M   'P 1'
#
loop_
_entity.id
_entity.type
_entity.pdbx_description
1 polymer ?
#
loop_
_entity_poly.entity_id
_entity_poly.type
_entity_poly.pdbx_seq_one_letter_code
_entity_poly.pdbx_strand_id
1 'polypeptide(L)'
;MNWKKVFHSLIALLFVLTQFCPISTSAASSSASLGINVTPTNTKGYLIDNETGAAVADIYANVIPEGVFNGETRVKPMDVIFIVDVSFSMMDTLNYEWKNGWLLQIVSKLEGARRASNSLIEQLKKTTIDGDRFALITYHQSAEKFTNFNESNQSRNDVNKHLDKINKKIQDSKIKLSGTNYYKALKMADEMFVDSNNTKYVIFLTDGKPNHGPNNVKRDINGMYQQSGCLNCKKVYIEQEDTTITNHLLGQSPFLHRSEFKHNGKTYKYSYEYNVYDLAAFDVANTFAAKNVNLYSIGLGKWYNSDKKFLNNLSKITGGKSFIAQTADELKNQLLHIGEDINQTTMRDIQLKINLKNVSFPDGGHVGIPEDSDAIMMKSGKEHNLYVNIPEINYKVGAGTPPAMNKLFTLEFDQPGAYTFNDVSLSYTNLAGQKQNVPATAFTINVLDNDSIGLKFLNPPYKINAYKDETMLDLTTEVVFDPEPEEDDEIEFPELTWSSSDPSVVTVVDGIVTAKGIGATTITAESVDNPSLKATAPVQVNLKALKFKLASYEYKLGKEMYPELEDPVYNFNLNPEAIEWEVNRPDILTVDDKGVIEQAGSQCGFVIVTAKLKDDYKFNSNPSDPGYEIVEAKTLIKVPADASKIDGSGKEW
;
A
#
# COMPACT_ATOMS: atom_id res chain seq x y z
N MET A 1 -31.22 10.10 44.33
CA MET A 1 -31.94 8.85 44.06
C MET A 1 -32.12 8.72 42.55
N ASN A 2 -31.50 7.68 41.99
CA ASN A 2 -31.63 7.07 40.66
C ASN A 2 -31.52 7.92 39.39
N TRP A 3 -30.46 7.80 38.59
CA TRP A 3 -30.03 6.66 37.72
C TRP A 3 -30.92 6.38 36.50
N LYS A 4 -30.27 6.50 35.33
CA LYS A 4 -30.19 5.51 34.22
C LYS A 4 -31.54 5.08 33.60
N LYS A 5 -31.85 5.45 32.35
CA LYS A 5 -31.26 5.05 31.04
C LYS A 5 -32.20 4.04 30.35
N VAL A 6 -32.38 4.32 29.05
CA VAL A 6 -32.49 3.35 27.92
C VAL A 6 -33.90 2.86 27.53
N PHE A 7 -34.34 3.41 26.39
CA PHE A 7 -34.94 2.79 25.18
C PHE A 7 -36.01 1.71 25.31
N HIS A 8 -37.13 1.87 24.57
CA HIS A 8 -37.31 1.27 23.23
C HIS A 8 -38.51 1.87 22.47
N SER A 9 -38.36 1.86 21.13
CA SER A 9 -39.25 2.24 20.02
C SER A 9 -40.74 1.91 20.12
N LEU A 10 -41.60 2.71 19.45
CA LEU A 10 -42.19 2.37 18.13
C LEU A 10 -43.13 3.46 17.58
N ILE A 11 -42.71 4.03 16.45
CA ILE A 11 -43.42 4.38 15.20
C ILE A 11 -44.96 4.50 15.24
N ALA A 12 -45.49 5.69 14.88
CA ALA A 12 -46.57 5.83 13.88
C ALA A 12 -46.72 7.28 13.38
N LEU A 13 -46.52 7.44 12.08
CA LEU A 13 -47.15 8.36 11.10
C LEU A 13 -47.71 9.72 11.55
N LEU A 14 -47.19 10.81 10.94
CA LEU A 14 -47.99 12.02 10.70
C LEU A 14 -47.62 12.69 9.37
N PHE A 15 -48.64 12.90 8.54
CA PHE A 15 -48.65 13.69 7.31
C PHE A 15 -48.41 15.18 7.62
N VAL A 16 -47.50 15.83 6.87
CA VAL A 16 -47.46 17.31 6.78
C VAL A 16 -47.24 17.72 5.32
N LEU A 17 -48.18 18.51 4.80
CA LEU A 17 -48.12 19.24 3.53
C LEU A 17 -46.91 20.17 3.50
N THR A 18 -46.07 20.07 2.46
CA THR A 18 -45.09 21.11 2.10
C THR A 18 -45.45 21.69 0.73
N GLN A 19 -45.43 23.01 0.67
CA GLN A 19 -45.69 23.77 -0.54
C GLN A 19 -44.53 23.61 -1.52
N PHE A 20 -44.84 23.16 -2.73
CA PHE A 20 -43.91 23.15 -3.85
C PHE A 20 -43.72 24.58 -4.36
N CYS A 21 -42.61 25.21 -4.00
CA CYS A 21 -41.97 26.19 -4.86
C CYS A 21 -40.96 25.42 -5.71
N PRO A 22 -41.11 25.30 -7.04
CA PRO A 22 -40.10 24.65 -7.85
C PRO A 22 -38.86 25.53 -7.85
N ILE A 23 -37.89 25.18 -7.00
CA ILE A 23 -36.51 25.60 -7.23
C ILE A 23 -36.10 24.85 -8.49
N SER A 24 -36.19 25.51 -9.64
CA SER A 24 -35.43 25.10 -10.82
C SER A 24 -33.95 25.31 -10.49
N THR A 25 -33.35 24.34 -9.80
CA THR A 25 -31.91 24.14 -9.86
C THR A 25 -31.63 23.65 -11.28
N SER A 26 -31.42 24.57 -12.21
CA SER A 26 -30.54 24.26 -13.32
C SER A 26 -29.18 23.97 -12.70
N ALA A 27 -28.91 22.71 -12.37
CA ALA A 27 -27.55 22.24 -12.22
C ALA A 27 -26.90 22.55 -13.58
N ALA A 28 -26.17 23.65 -13.65
CA ALA A 28 -25.30 23.92 -14.77
C ALA A 28 -24.37 22.70 -14.83
N SER A 29 -24.58 21.84 -15.81
CA SER A 29 -23.72 20.68 -16.02
C SER A 29 -22.31 21.22 -16.18
N SER A 30 -21.45 21.04 -15.18
CA SER A 30 -20.05 21.47 -15.27
C SER A 30 -19.44 20.80 -16.50
N SER A 31 -18.72 21.59 -17.31
CA SER A 31 -17.98 21.07 -18.45
C SER A 31 -16.98 20.03 -17.97
N ALA A 32 -16.82 18.94 -18.73
CA ALA A 32 -15.90 17.87 -18.37
C ALA A 32 -14.47 18.38 -18.12
N SER A 33 -13.88 17.98 -16.98
CA SER A 33 -12.51 18.31 -16.55
C SER A 33 -11.87 17.17 -15.76
N LEU A 34 -10.56 17.24 -15.52
CA LEU A 34 -9.83 16.33 -14.62
C LEU A 34 -9.22 17.09 -13.44
N GLY A 35 -9.42 16.57 -12.24
CA GLY A 35 -8.64 16.89 -11.04
C GLY A 35 -7.54 15.84 -10.78
N ILE A 36 -6.66 16.13 -9.83
CA ILE A 36 -5.56 15.26 -9.42
C ILE A 36 -5.34 15.34 -7.90
N ASN A 37 -5.13 14.19 -7.28
CA ASN A 37 -4.59 14.08 -5.92
C ASN A 37 -3.43 13.08 -5.92
N VAL A 38 -2.27 13.47 -5.40
CA VAL A 38 -1.08 12.60 -5.33
C VAL A 38 -0.79 12.25 -3.89
N THR A 39 -0.75 10.96 -3.57
CA THR A 39 -0.59 10.49 -2.20
C THR A 39 0.31 9.26 -2.14
N PRO A 40 1.24 9.17 -1.17
CA PRO A 40 1.90 7.90 -0.87
C PRO A 40 0.88 6.82 -0.50
N THR A 41 1.18 5.57 -0.82
CA THR A 41 0.43 4.40 -0.32
C THR A 41 0.54 4.27 1.20
N ASN A 42 1.72 4.58 1.76
CA ASN A 42 2.02 4.51 3.18
C ASN A 42 2.20 5.91 3.78
N THR A 43 1.34 6.26 4.74
CA THR A 43 1.45 7.53 5.46
C THR A 43 2.37 7.48 6.68
N LYS A 44 2.69 6.27 7.16
CA LYS A 44 3.59 6.05 8.31
C LYS A 44 5.07 6.17 7.91
N GLY A 45 5.40 5.89 6.65
CA GLY A 45 6.75 6.02 6.07
C GLY A 45 7.21 4.74 5.39
N TYR A 46 8.34 4.80 4.68
CA TYR A 46 8.92 3.69 3.92
C TYR A 46 10.31 3.38 4.45
N LEU A 47 10.57 2.13 4.79
CA LEU A 47 11.84 1.75 5.38
C LEU A 47 12.93 1.57 4.31
N ILE A 48 14.14 2.01 4.62
CA ILE A 48 15.33 1.63 3.85
C ILE A 48 15.63 0.16 4.06
N ASP A 49 15.53 -0.62 2.99
CA ASP A 49 15.97 -2.01 2.96
C ASP A 49 17.49 -2.08 3.19
N ASN A 50 17.91 -2.90 4.17
CA ASN A 50 19.31 -3.04 4.55
C ASN A 50 20.17 -3.80 3.53
N GLU A 51 19.57 -4.65 2.71
CA GLU A 51 20.25 -5.37 1.63
C GLU A 51 20.45 -4.47 0.41
N THR A 52 19.38 -3.78 -0.01
CA THR A 52 19.44 -2.94 -1.22
C THR A 52 19.93 -1.53 -0.92
N GLY A 53 19.84 -1.05 0.31
CA GLY A 53 20.22 0.31 0.72
C GLY A 53 19.30 1.40 0.19
N ALA A 54 18.07 1.07 -0.20
CA ALA A 54 17.09 2.04 -0.67
C ALA A 54 15.69 1.69 -0.15
N ALA A 55 14.91 2.70 0.19
CA ALA A 55 13.47 2.57 0.41
C ALA A 55 12.73 2.68 -0.93
N VAL A 56 11.74 1.83 -1.15
CA VAL A 56 10.90 1.85 -2.35
C VAL A 56 9.52 2.37 -1.96
N ALA A 57 9.10 3.52 -2.49
CA ALA A 57 7.80 4.09 -2.20
C ALA A 57 6.86 4.01 -3.39
N ASP A 58 5.72 3.38 -3.16
CA ASP A 58 4.58 3.36 -4.06
C ASP A 58 3.69 4.59 -3.87
N ILE A 59 3.31 5.23 -4.97
CA ILE A 59 2.62 6.52 -4.96
C ILE A 59 1.42 6.47 -5.91
N TYR A 60 0.26 6.87 -5.39
CA TYR A 60 -0.95 7.02 -6.19
C TYR A 60 -1.06 8.41 -6.80
N ALA A 61 -1.18 8.47 -8.12
CA ALA A 61 -1.73 9.59 -8.85
C ALA A 61 -3.22 9.34 -9.12
N ASN A 62 -4.08 9.91 -8.27
CA ASN A 62 -5.53 9.77 -8.33
C ASN A 62 -6.11 10.85 -9.25
N VAL A 63 -6.38 10.49 -10.51
CA VAL A 63 -7.05 11.36 -11.48
C VAL A 63 -8.55 11.28 -11.26
N ILE A 64 -9.19 12.44 -11.10
CA ILE A 64 -10.59 12.57 -10.72
C ILE A 64 -11.35 13.23 -11.89
N PRO A 65 -12.08 12.46 -12.71
CA PRO A 65 -12.95 13.00 -13.73
C PRO A 65 -14.11 13.77 -13.11
N GLU A 66 -14.49 14.88 -13.72
CA GLU A 66 -15.62 15.71 -13.32
C GLU A 66 -16.51 16.04 -14.52
N GLY A 67 -17.76 16.42 -14.27
CA GLY A 67 -18.69 16.88 -15.31
C GLY A 67 -19.20 15.78 -16.24
N VAL A 68 -19.89 16.19 -17.31
CA VAL A 68 -20.47 15.29 -18.33
C VAL A 68 -20.13 15.77 -19.73
N PHE A 69 -20.31 14.90 -20.73
CA PHE A 69 -20.11 15.23 -22.14
C PHE A 69 -21.38 15.01 -22.95
N ASN A 70 -21.84 16.08 -23.60
CA ASN A 70 -23.03 16.09 -24.45
C ASN A 70 -22.69 16.47 -25.91
N GLY A 71 -21.43 16.37 -26.31
CA GLY A 71 -20.96 16.69 -27.67
C GLY A 71 -21.05 15.52 -28.64
N GLU A 72 -20.40 15.64 -29.80
CA GLU A 72 -20.34 14.55 -30.79
C GLU A 72 -19.34 13.45 -30.39
N THR A 73 -19.58 12.22 -30.85
CA THR A 73 -18.73 11.07 -30.53
C THR A 73 -17.28 11.28 -30.99
N ARG A 74 -17.05 11.91 -32.14
CA ARG A 74 -15.70 12.27 -32.62
C ARG A 74 -15.78 13.39 -33.65
N VAL A 75 -15.10 14.49 -33.38
CA VAL A 75 -15.01 15.66 -34.28
C VAL A 75 -13.66 15.80 -34.98
N LYS A 76 -12.64 15.10 -34.49
CA LYS A 76 -11.25 15.27 -34.92
C LYS A 76 -10.76 14.06 -35.70
N PRO A 77 -10.10 14.26 -36.86
CA PRO A 77 -9.53 13.14 -37.61
C PRO A 77 -8.38 12.47 -36.86
N MET A 78 -8.14 11.20 -37.20
CA MET A 78 -7.09 10.38 -36.59
C MET A 78 -6.05 9.91 -37.61
N ASP A 79 -4.85 9.61 -37.12
CA ASP A 79 -3.78 8.93 -37.83
C ASP A 79 -3.56 7.56 -37.19
N VAL A 80 -3.81 6.47 -37.92
CA VAL A 80 -3.66 5.10 -37.41
C VAL A 80 -2.64 4.33 -38.23
N ILE A 81 -1.64 3.76 -37.56
CA ILE A 81 -0.69 2.83 -38.17
C ILE A 81 -0.98 1.42 -37.69
N PHE A 82 -1.30 0.53 -38.62
CA PHE A 82 -1.32 -0.91 -38.38
C PHE A 82 0.11 -1.45 -38.50
N ILE A 83 0.58 -2.15 -37.48
CA ILE A 83 1.87 -2.84 -37.51
C ILE A 83 1.60 -4.33 -37.28
N VAL A 84 1.93 -5.15 -38.28
CA VAL A 84 1.61 -6.58 -38.28
C VAL A 84 2.90 -7.41 -38.32
N ASP A 85 3.09 -8.24 -37.30
CA ASP A 85 4.16 -9.22 -37.27
C ASP A 85 3.95 -10.29 -38.35
N VAL A 86 4.99 -10.55 -39.13
CA VAL A 86 5.04 -11.60 -40.16
C VAL A 86 6.25 -12.51 -39.97
N SER A 87 6.85 -12.51 -38.77
CA SER A 87 7.99 -13.35 -38.41
C SER A 87 7.65 -14.84 -38.42
N PHE A 88 8.67 -15.68 -38.22
CA PHE A 88 8.51 -17.12 -38.33
C PHE A 88 7.54 -17.70 -37.28
N SER A 89 7.53 -17.14 -36.07
CA SER A 89 6.66 -17.58 -34.97
C SER A 89 5.17 -17.42 -35.30
N MET A 90 4.81 -16.46 -36.15
CA MET A 90 3.43 -16.23 -36.61
C MET A 90 2.86 -17.38 -37.47
N MET A 91 3.69 -18.36 -37.86
CA MET A 91 3.25 -19.60 -38.50
C MET A 91 2.55 -20.56 -37.52
N ASP A 92 2.85 -20.44 -36.22
CA ASP A 92 2.25 -21.24 -35.16
C ASP A 92 0.74 -20.94 -35.02
N THR A 93 0.04 -21.74 -34.22
CA THR A 93 -1.42 -21.74 -34.14
C THR A 93 -1.96 -20.96 -32.95
N LEU A 94 -3.13 -20.37 -33.13
CA LEU A 94 -3.98 -19.95 -32.03
C LEU A 94 -4.62 -21.17 -31.37
N ASN A 95 -5.03 -21.04 -30.11
CA ASN A 95 -5.77 -22.09 -29.41
C ASN A 95 -7.09 -22.40 -30.13
N TYR A 96 -7.52 -23.65 -30.01
CA TYR A 96 -8.73 -24.16 -30.62
C TYR A 96 -9.98 -23.49 -30.02
N GLU A 97 -10.91 -23.13 -30.91
CA GLU A 97 -12.26 -22.74 -30.54
C GLU A 97 -13.21 -23.93 -30.65
N TRP A 98 -13.94 -24.18 -29.58
CA TRP A 98 -15.08 -25.09 -29.56
C TRP A 98 -16.35 -24.26 -29.72
N LYS A 99 -17.11 -24.45 -30.81
CA LYS A 99 -18.46 -23.88 -30.93
C LYS A 99 -19.47 -25.00 -31.10
N ASN A 100 -20.51 -24.98 -30.27
CA ASN A 100 -21.60 -25.97 -30.28
C ASN A 100 -21.11 -27.43 -30.25
N GLY A 101 -20.00 -27.71 -29.56
CA GLY A 101 -19.44 -29.06 -29.42
C GLY A 101 -18.57 -29.56 -30.56
N TRP A 102 -18.27 -28.74 -31.58
CA TRP A 102 -17.44 -29.13 -32.74
C TRP A 102 -16.16 -28.30 -32.86
N LEU A 103 -15.05 -28.97 -33.23
CA LEU A 103 -13.76 -28.35 -33.51
C LEU A 103 -13.78 -27.69 -34.89
N LEU A 104 -13.73 -26.35 -34.94
CA LEU A 104 -14.06 -25.62 -36.17
C LEU A 104 -12.88 -25.32 -37.10
N GLN A 105 -11.67 -25.04 -36.58
CA GLN A 105 -10.48 -24.88 -37.43
C GLN A 105 -9.20 -24.72 -36.60
N ILE A 106 -8.06 -25.21 -37.13
CA ILE A 106 -6.73 -24.75 -36.71
C ILE A 106 -6.42 -23.47 -37.49
N VAL A 107 -6.26 -22.35 -36.79
CA VAL A 107 -5.97 -21.05 -37.40
C VAL A 107 -4.54 -20.66 -37.00
N SER A 108 -3.67 -20.40 -37.98
CA SER A 108 -2.36 -19.83 -37.68
C SER A 108 -2.50 -18.40 -37.14
N LYS A 109 -1.55 -17.93 -36.34
CA LYS A 109 -1.59 -16.58 -35.75
C LYS A 109 -1.68 -15.50 -36.84
N LEU A 110 -0.92 -15.63 -37.93
CA LEU A 110 -1.03 -14.70 -39.07
C LEU A 110 -2.42 -14.74 -39.73
N GLU A 111 -3.02 -15.92 -39.89
CA GLU A 111 -4.37 -16.03 -40.46
C GLU A 111 -5.44 -15.45 -39.53
N GLY A 112 -5.28 -15.63 -38.21
CA GLY A 112 -6.12 -14.96 -37.21
C GLY A 112 -6.00 -13.44 -37.30
N ALA A 113 -4.78 -12.92 -37.36
CA ALA A 113 -4.49 -11.49 -37.53
C ALA A 113 -5.14 -10.91 -38.78
N ARG A 114 -5.08 -11.63 -39.92
CA ARG A 114 -5.74 -11.24 -41.17
C ARG A 114 -7.26 -11.12 -41.03
N ARG A 115 -7.91 -12.14 -40.46
CA ARG A 115 -9.37 -12.17 -40.29
C ARG A 115 -9.86 -11.09 -39.33
N ALA A 116 -9.16 -10.90 -38.23
CA ALA A 116 -9.47 -9.90 -37.22
C ALA A 116 -9.23 -8.48 -37.75
N SER A 117 -8.12 -8.23 -38.45
CA SER A 117 -7.83 -6.94 -39.10
C SER A 117 -8.86 -6.59 -40.17
N ASN A 118 -9.33 -7.57 -40.96
CA ASN A 118 -10.42 -7.36 -41.91
C ASN A 118 -11.70 -6.89 -41.19
N SER A 119 -12.03 -7.50 -40.04
CA SER A 119 -13.21 -7.11 -39.25
C SER A 119 -13.10 -5.68 -38.71
N LEU A 120 -11.93 -5.30 -38.19
CA LEU A 120 -11.65 -3.94 -37.73
C LEU A 120 -11.70 -2.93 -38.88
N ILE A 121 -11.10 -3.23 -40.04
CA ILE A 121 -11.14 -2.33 -41.20
C ILE A 121 -12.59 -2.10 -41.67
N GLU A 122 -13.41 -3.14 -41.70
CA GLU A 122 -14.84 -3.00 -42.03
C GLU A 122 -15.63 -2.18 -40.99
N GLN A 123 -15.22 -2.20 -39.73
CA GLN A 123 -15.77 -1.30 -38.71
C GLN A 123 -15.31 0.15 -38.95
N LEU A 124 -14.01 0.37 -39.20
CA LEU A 124 -13.45 1.70 -39.44
C LEU A 124 -14.04 2.36 -40.68
N LYS A 125 -14.33 1.62 -41.75
CA LYS A 125 -15.04 2.15 -42.93
C LYS A 125 -16.43 2.74 -42.62
N LYS A 126 -17.05 2.26 -41.53
CA LYS A 126 -18.35 2.75 -41.04
C LYS A 126 -18.22 3.98 -40.14
N THR A 127 -17.09 4.17 -39.48
CA THR A 127 -16.87 5.21 -38.48
C THR A 127 -15.89 6.31 -38.91
N THR A 128 -15.18 6.11 -40.01
CA THR A 128 -14.21 7.08 -40.53
C THR A 128 -14.87 8.38 -40.99
N ILE A 129 -14.16 9.47 -40.77
CA ILE A 129 -14.55 10.84 -41.15
C ILE A 129 -13.52 11.41 -42.12
N ASP A 130 -13.86 12.56 -42.72
CA ASP A 130 -12.96 13.25 -43.64
C ASP A 130 -11.64 13.59 -42.96
N GLY A 131 -10.53 13.36 -43.66
CA GLY A 131 -9.18 13.63 -43.15
C GLY A 131 -8.57 12.55 -42.26
N ASP A 132 -9.27 11.45 -41.96
CA ASP A 132 -8.65 10.28 -41.32
C ASP A 132 -7.54 9.70 -42.19
N ARG A 133 -6.43 9.28 -41.58
CA ARG A 133 -5.29 8.69 -42.29
C ARG A 133 -4.89 7.34 -41.72
N PHE A 134 -4.67 6.39 -42.62
CA PHE A 134 -4.29 5.02 -42.27
C PHE A 134 -3.02 4.59 -42.98
N ALA A 135 -2.17 3.82 -42.30
CA ALA A 135 -0.96 3.26 -42.89
C ALA A 135 -0.69 1.83 -42.39
N LEU A 136 0.17 1.10 -43.11
CA LEU A 136 0.50 -0.29 -42.80
C LEU A 136 2.02 -0.53 -42.84
N ILE A 137 2.51 -1.12 -41.75
CA ILE A 137 3.85 -1.68 -41.60
C ILE A 137 3.71 -3.18 -41.37
N THR A 138 4.56 -3.98 -42.00
CA THR A 138 4.77 -5.37 -41.60
C THR A 138 6.21 -5.55 -41.17
N TYR A 139 6.47 -6.43 -40.23
CA TYR A 139 7.83 -6.61 -39.73
C TYR A 139 8.18 -8.04 -39.35
N HIS A 140 9.48 -8.27 -39.31
CA HIS A 140 10.18 -9.47 -38.86
C HIS A 140 11.53 -8.98 -38.30
N GLN A 141 12.67 -9.55 -38.68
CA GLN A 141 14.00 -9.00 -38.38
C GLN A 141 14.24 -7.62 -39.03
N SER A 142 13.53 -7.31 -40.13
CA SER A 142 13.43 -5.98 -40.73
C SER A 142 12.00 -5.46 -40.65
N ALA A 143 11.80 -4.15 -40.89
CA ALA A 143 10.48 -3.57 -41.12
C ALA A 143 10.35 -3.18 -42.60
N GLU A 144 9.19 -3.45 -43.18
CA GLU A 144 8.83 -3.10 -44.54
C GLU A 144 7.61 -2.17 -44.52
N LYS A 145 7.72 -1.00 -45.14
CA LYS A 145 6.63 -0.03 -45.28
C LYS A 145 5.73 -0.48 -46.44
N PHE A 146 4.61 -1.12 -46.13
CA PHE A 146 3.72 -1.65 -47.17
C PHE A 146 2.78 -0.61 -47.75
N THR A 147 2.30 0.34 -46.93
CA THR A 147 1.42 1.44 -47.38
C THR A 147 1.70 2.71 -46.58
N ASN A 148 1.90 3.85 -47.26
CA ASN A 148 1.99 5.18 -46.65
C ASN A 148 0.62 5.64 -46.12
N PHE A 149 0.61 6.68 -45.28
CA PHE A 149 -0.62 7.44 -45.03
C PHE A 149 -1.24 7.90 -46.36
N ASN A 150 -2.57 7.85 -46.44
CA ASN A 150 -3.30 8.59 -47.47
C ASN A 150 -3.12 10.11 -47.29
N GLU A 151 -3.45 10.87 -48.34
CA GLU A 151 -3.28 12.33 -48.34
C GLU A 151 -4.16 13.00 -47.28
N SER A 152 -3.73 14.16 -46.79
CA SER A 152 -4.51 14.96 -45.85
C SER A 152 -5.78 15.52 -46.53
N ASN A 153 -6.87 15.61 -45.75
CA ASN A 153 -8.18 16.15 -46.19
C ASN A 153 -8.94 15.33 -47.25
N GLN A 154 -8.66 14.02 -47.35
CA GLN A 154 -9.45 13.15 -48.23
C GLN A 154 -10.88 12.95 -47.72
N SER A 155 -11.81 12.83 -48.68
CA SER A 155 -13.19 12.46 -48.40
C SER A 155 -13.25 11.06 -47.78
N ARG A 156 -14.27 10.81 -46.95
CA ARG A 156 -14.59 9.50 -46.39
C ARG A 156 -14.55 8.37 -47.42
N ASN A 157 -15.02 8.62 -48.64
CA ASN A 157 -15.02 7.62 -49.71
C ASN A 157 -13.60 7.26 -50.18
N ASP A 158 -12.68 8.22 -50.23
CA ASP A 158 -11.30 7.96 -50.64
C ASP A 158 -10.49 7.32 -49.51
N VAL A 159 -10.77 7.70 -48.26
CA VAL A 159 -10.26 7.00 -47.06
C VAL A 159 -10.68 5.53 -47.08
N ASN A 160 -11.96 5.24 -47.38
CA ASN A 160 -12.46 3.86 -47.50
C ASN A 160 -11.74 3.07 -48.59
N LYS A 161 -11.49 3.66 -49.76
CA LYS A 161 -10.69 3.00 -50.83
C LYS A 161 -9.26 2.72 -50.38
N HIS A 162 -8.68 3.58 -49.55
CA HIS A 162 -7.33 3.37 -49.00
C HIS A 162 -7.32 2.23 -47.97
N LEU A 163 -8.33 2.17 -47.10
CA LEU A 163 -8.53 1.04 -46.19
C LEU A 163 -8.69 -0.30 -46.92
N ASP A 164 -9.38 -0.33 -48.07
CA ASP A 164 -9.47 -1.54 -48.91
C ASP A 164 -8.08 -1.98 -49.44
N LYS A 165 -7.21 -1.03 -49.81
CA LYS A 165 -5.82 -1.32 -50.21
C LYS A 165 -5.01 -1.90 -49.05
N ILE A 166 -5.13 -1.30 -47.86
CA ILE A 166 -4.48 -1.79 -46.64
C ILE A 166 -4.94 -3.21 -46.32
N ASN A 167 -6.25 -3.45 -46.32
CA ASN A 167 -6.81 -4.77 -46.05
C ASN A 167 -6.25 -5.80 -47.03
N LYS A 168 -6.27 -5.51 -48.33
CA LYS A 168 -5.68 -6.40 -49.35
C LYS A 168 -4.21 -6.71 -49.05
N LYS A 169 -3.40 -5.72 -48.67
CA LYS A 169 -1.99 -5.95 -48.31
C LYS A 169 -1.82 -6.82 -47.07
N ILE A 170 -2.67 -6.68 -46.06
CA ILE A 170 -2.68 -7.57 -44.89
C ILE A 170 -3.03 -9.01 -45.32
N GLN A 171 -4.06 -9.17 -46.16
CA GLN A 171 -4.44 -10.50 -46.67
C GLN A 171 -3.31 -11.14 -47.50
N ASP A 172 -2.60 -10.36 -48.32
CA ASP A 172 -1.51 -10.82 -49.18
C ASP A 172 -0.17 -11.03 -48.44
N SER A 173 -0.06 -10.60 -47.17
CA SER A 173 1.17 -10.69 -46.37
C SER A 173 1.63 -12.13 -46.20
N LYS A 174 2.93 -12.42 -46.12
CA LYS A 174 3.46 -13.80 -46.02
C LYS A 174 4.43 -13.93 -44.87
N ILE A 175 4.46 -15.10 -44.25
CA ILE A 175 5.46 -15.45 -43.23
C ILE A 175 6.87 -15.26 -43.80
N LYS A 176 7.74 -14.67 -43.00
CA LYS A 176 9.17 -14.50 -43.23
C LYS A 176 9.91 -15.39 -42.24
N LEU A 177 10.81 -16.25 -42.74
CA LEU A 177 11.62 -17.17 -41.94
C LEU A 177 12.74 -16.43 -41.19
N SER A 178 12.39 -15.50 -40.31
CA SER A 178 13.34 -14.72 -39.51
C SER A 178 12.67 -14.29 -38.19
N GLY A 179 13.45 -13.71 -37.28
CA GLY A 179 12.96 -13.27 -35.97
C GLY A 179 12.18 -11.96 -36.00
N THR A 180 12.16 -11.29 -34.85
CA THR A 180 11.17 -10.26 -34.48
C THR A 180 11.90 -9.02 -33.96
N ASN A 181 11.78 -7.88 -34.66
CA ASN A 181 12.47 -6.63 -34.36
C ASN A 181 11.49 -5.49 -34.11
N TYR A 182 11.09 -5.32 -32.85
CA TYR A 182 10.13 -4.30 -32.44
C TYR A 182 10.68 -2.89 -32.68
N TYR A 183 11.93 -2.65 -32.28
CA TYR A 183 12.59 -1.35 -32.45
C TYR A 183 12.44 -0.82 -33.87
N LYS A 184 12.75 -1.64 -34.88
CA LYS A 184 12.70 -1.19 -36.27
C LYS A 184 11.27 -0.93 -36.76
N ALA A 185 10.30 -1.73 -36.34
CA ALA A 185 8.89 -1.57 -36.70
C ALA A 185 8.29 -0.30 -36.08
N LEU A 186 8.49 -0.12 -34.76
CA LEU A 186 8.01 1.04 -34.04
C LEU A 186 8.74 2.30 -34.51
N LYS A 187 10.07 2.24 -34.75
CA LYS A 187 10.83 3.40 -35.22
C LYS A 187 10.35 3.86 -36.60
N MET A 188 10.03 2.92 -37.48
CA MET A 188 9.42 3.26 -38.77
C MET A 188 8.06 3.93 -38.61
N ALA A 189 7.23 3.51 -37.65
CA ALA A 189 5.97 4.20 -37.33
C ALA A 189 6.22 5.62 -36.79
N ASP A 190 7.22 5.80 -35.90
CA ASP A 190 7.63 7.10 -35.36
C ASP A 190 8.04 8.09 -36.46
N GLU A 191 8.77 7.60 -37.46
CA GLU A 191 9.19 8.39 -38.64
C GLU A 191 8.03 8.70 -39.60
N MET A 192 6.93 7.93 -39.54
CA MET A 192 5.76 8.13 -40.39
C MET A 192 4.80 9.20 -39.84
N PHE A 193 4.76 9.40 -38.53
CA PHE A 193 4.00 10.48 -37.94
C PHE A 193 4.66 11.83 -38.26
N VAL A 194 4.20 12.44 -39.35
CA VAL A 194 4.50 13.84 -39.71
C VAL A 194 3.82 14.81 -38.73
N ASP A 195 4.24 16.08 -38.74
CA ASP A 195 3.56 17.16 -38.01
C ASP A 195 2.10 17.27 -38.48
N SER A 196 1.24 16.59 -37.73
CA SER A 196 -0.20 16.48 -37.95
C SER A 196 -0.88 16.77 -36.63
N ASN A 197 -1.96 17.56 -36.71
CA ASN A 197 -2.78 17.82 -35.55
C ASN A 197 -3.71 16.65 -35.24
N ASN A 198 -3.88 15.65 -36.11
CA ASN A 198 -4.73 14.49 -35.87
C ASN A 198 -4.33 13.73 -34.60
N THR A 199 -5.31 13.05 -33.99
CA THR A 199 -5.04 12.13 -32.87
C THR A 199 -4.32 10.90 -33.42
N LYS A 200 -3.27 10.41 -32.75
CA LYS A 200 -2.35 9.42 -33.33
C LYS A 200 -2.40 8.09 -32.58
N TYR A 201 -2.52 7.01 -33.34
CA TYR A 201 -2.64 5.66 -32.80
C TYR A 201 -1.74 4.68 -33.55
N VAL A 202 -1.18 3.72 -32.82
CA VAL A 202 -0.52 2.54 -33.35
C VAL A 202 -1.25 1.31 -32.86
N ILE A 203 -1.62 0.41 -33.78
CA ILE A 203 -2.19 -0.90 -33.47
C ILE A 203 -1.13 -1.94 -33.84
N PHE A 204 -0.53 -2.56 -32.83
CA PHE A 204 0.66 -3.40 -32.93
C PHE A 204 0.33 -4.86 -32.64
N LEU A 205 0.32 -5.71 -33.66
CA LEU A 205 0.06 -7.15 -33.57
C LEU A 205 1.38 -7.93 -33.55
N THR A 206 1.56 -8.81 -32.57
CA THR A 206 2.78 -9.62 -32.40
C THR A 206 2.51 -10.94 -31.66
N ASP A 207 3.39 -11.94 -31.77
CA ASP A 207 3.25 -13.22 -31.07
C ASP A 207 4.41 -13.63 -30.17
N GLY A 208 5.37 -12.72 -29.92
CA GLY A 208 6.45 -12.98 -28.98
C GLY A 208 7.37 -11.77 -28.79
N LYS A 209 8.27 -11.88 -27.80
CA LYS A 209 9.25 -10.83 -27.47
C LYS A 209 10.23 -10.54 -28.60
N PRO A 210 10.79 -9.31 -28.66
CA PRO A 210 11.84 -9.01 -29.62
C PRO A 210 13.08 -9.87 -29.36
N ASN A 211 13.62 -10.46 -30.42
CA ASN A 211 14.88 -11.21 -30.39
C ASN A 211 15.92 -10.66 -31.38
N HIS A 212 15.62 -9.52 -31.99
CA HIS A 212 16.50 -8.74 -32.84
C HIS A 212 16.34 -7.26 -32.53
N GLY A 213 17.43 -6.51 -32.65
CA GLY A 213 17.43 -5.08 -32.39
C GLY A 213 18.85 -4.52 -32.45
N PRO A 214 19.07 -3.29 -31.94
CA PRO A 214 20.41 -2.75 -31.82
C PRO A 214 21.24 -3.50 -30.77
N ASN A 215 22.57 -3.46 -30.90
CA ASN A 215 23.49 -4.11 -29.95
C ASN A 215 23.65 -3.34 -28.63
N ASN A 216 23.28 -2.06 -28.61
CA ASN A 216 23.29 -1.19 -27.45
C ASN A 216 22.22 -0.09 -27.58
N VAL A 217 21.88 0.55 -26.47
CA VAL A 217 21.10 1.80 -26.42
C VAL A 217 21.88 2.86 -25.64
N LYS A 218 21.59 4.14 -25.90
CA LYS A 218 22.15 5.28 -25.15
C LYS A 218 21.09 5.83 -24.21
N ARG A 219 21.44 5.98 -22.93
CA ARG A 219 20.55 6.47 -21.87
C ARG A 219 21.30 7.42 -20.95
N ASP A 220 20.60 8.43 -20.46
CA ASP A 220 21.05 9.13 -19.26
C ASP A 220 20.69 8.26 -18.05
N ILE A 221 21.66 8.10 -17.15
CA ILE A 221 21.56 7.36 -15.90
C ILE A 221 21.34 8.38 -14.80
N ASN A 222 20.28 8.20 -14.00
CA ASN A 222 19.99 9.00 -12.83
C ASN A 222 19.11 8.16 -11.89
N GLY A 223 19.73 7.46 -10.97
CA GLY A 223 19.03 6.55 -10.07
C GLY A 223 19.95 5.65 -9.26
N MET A 224 19.35 4.71 -8.55
CA MET A 224 20.03 3.78 -7.66
C MET A 224 20.35 2.48 -8.41
N TYR A 225 21.62 2.10 -8.49
CA TYR A 225 22.04 0.92 -9.24
C TYR A 225 22.92 -0.01 -8.43
N GLN A 226 22.69 -1.31 -8.59
CA GLN A 226 23.50 -2.34 -7.96
C GLN A 226 24.71 -2.69 -8.84
N GLN A 227 25.89 -2.82 -8.23
CA GLN A 227 27.08 -3.28 -8.94
C GLN A 227 26.89 -4.72 -9.46
N SER A 228 27.24 -4.96 -10.74
CA SER A 228 27.16 -6.29 -11.34
C SER A 228 28.15 -7.27 -10.71
N GLY A 229 27.71 -8.53 -10.54
CA GLY A 229 28.50 -9.59 -9.92
C GLY A 229 28.70 -9.47 -8.40
N CYS A 230 28.14 -8.45 -7.75
CA CYS A 230 28.11 -8.35 -6.29
C CYS A 230 26.75 -8.80 -5.76
N LEU A 231 26.74 -9.84 -4.90
CA LEU A 231 25.52 -10.38 -4.31
C LEU A 231 25.01 -9.51 -3.16
N ASN A 232 25.92 -8.96 -2.34
CA ASN A 232 25.57 -8.24 -1.09
C ASN A 232 25.97 -6.75 -1.15
N CYS A 233 25.96 -6.15 -2.34
CA CYS A 233 26.23 -4.72 -2.46
C CYS A 233 24.91 -3.95 -2.46
N LYS A 234 24.82 -2.94 -1.61
CA LYS A 234 23.80 -1.89 -1.67
C LYS A 234 23.84 -1.20 -3.04
N LYS A 235 22.69 -0.72 -3.48
CA LYS A 235 22.58 0.19 -4.61
C LYS A 235 23.33 1.48 -4.28
N VAL A 236 23.88 2.10 -5.31
CA VAL A 236 24.53 3.42 -5.20
C VAL A 236 23.86 4.36 -6.18
N TYR A 237 23.70 5.62 -5.76
CA TYR A 237 23.23 6.66 -6.66
C TYR A 237 24.26 6.92 -7.75
N ILE A 238 23.83 6.89 -9.00
CA ILE A 238 24.67 7.20 -10.15
C ILE A 238 23.93 8.20 -11.03
N GLU A 239 24.63 9.29 -11.35
CA GLU A 239 24.22 10.23 -12.38
C GLU A 239 25.28 10.25 -13.49
N GLN A 240 24.90 9.90 -14.72
CA GLN A 240 25.80 9.85 -15.88
C GLN A 240 25.04 10.01 -17.20
N GLU A 241 25.39 11.02 -17.99
CA GLU A 241 24.78 11.27 -19.31
C GLU A 241 25.37 10.38 -20.42
N ASP A 242 24.60 10.19 -21.50
CA ASP A 242 25.01 9.48 -22.73
C ASP A 242 25.66 8.10 -22.48
N THR A 243 25.11 7.36 -21.53
CA THR A 243 25.63 6.07 -21.10
C THR A 243 25.23 4.95 -22.07
N THR A 244 26.22 4.17 -22.50
CA THR A 244 25.97 2.98 -23.32
C THR A 244 25.50 1.81 -22.45
N ILE A 245 24.28 1.33 -22.73
CA ILE A 245 23.72 0.13 -22.13
C ILE A 245 23.90 -1.04 -23.09
N THR A 246 24.42 -2.16 -22.60
CA THR A 246 24.73 -3.36 -23.39
C THR A 246 24.07 -4.60 -22.82
N ASN A 247 23.84 -5.60 -23.68
CA ASN A 247 23.38 -6.92 -23.24
C ASN A 247 24.49 -7.69 -22.54
N HIS A 248 24.18 -8.25 -21.39
CA HIS A 248 24.95 -9.32 -20.78
C HIS A 248 24.29 -10.66 -21.08
N LEU A 249 25.01 -11.54 -21.77
CA LEU A 249 24.57 -12.90 -22.09
C LEU A 249 24.69 -13.81 -20.87
N LEU A 250 23.57 -14.35 -20.41
CA LEU A 250 23.55 -15.41 -19.39
C LEU A 250 23.55 -16.78 -20.09
N GLY A 251 24.74 -17.31 -20.36
CA GLY A 251 24.92 -18.61 -21.01
C GLY A 251 24.70 -18.59 -22.53
N GLN A 252 24.25 -19.72 -23.09
CA GLN A 252 24.07 -19.91 -24.54
C GLN A 252 22.66 -19.55 -25.04
N SER A 253 21.73 -19.20 -24.14
CA SER A 253 20.35 -18.89 -24.52
C SER A 253 20.24 -17.44 -25.01
N PRO A 254 19.71 -17.19 -26.22
CA PRO A 254 19.45 -15.83 -26.73
C PRO A 254 18.22 -15.17 -26.08
N PHE A 255 17.69 -15.75 -25.00
CA PHE A 255 16.55 -15.20 -24.24
C PHE A 255 16.91 -14.91 -22.77
N LEU A 256 18.12 -15.29 -22.34
CA LEU A 256 18.63 -14.97 -21.01
C LEU A 256 19.59 -13.79 -21.13
N HIS A 257 18.99 -12.60 -21.11
CA HIS A 257 19.73 -11.35 -21.23
C HIS A 257 19.30 -10.41 -20.11
N ARG A 258 20.30 -9.82 -19.45
CA ARG A 258 20.12 -8.62 -18.63
C ARG A 258 20.85 -7.46 -19.30
N SER A 259 20.55 -6.24 -18.90
CA SER A 259 21.24 -5.06 -19.41
C SER A 259 22.16 -4.45 -18.37
N GLU A 260 23.32 -3.99 -18.81
CA GLU A 260 24.40 -3.48 -17.95
C GLU A 260 25.05 -2.24 -18.56
N PHE A 261 25.65 -1.41 -17.70
CA PHE A 261 26.45 -0.26 -18.10
C PHE A 261 27.73 -0.15 -17.27
N LYS A 262 28.66 0.69 -17.72
CA LYS A 262 29.91 0.95 -16.99
C LYS A 262 29.92 2.35 -16.39
N HIS A 263 30.40 2.43 -15.16
CA HIS A 263 30.64 3.67 -14.44
C HIS A 263 31.91 3.52 -13.58
N ASN A 264 32.85 4.47 -13.69
CA ASN A 264 34.13 4.47 -12.95
C ASN A 264 34.89 3.13 -12.96
N GLY A 265 34.94 2.47 -14.12
CA GLY A 265 35.65 1.20 -14.31
C GLY A 265 34.91 -0.04 -13.77
N LYS A 266 33.76 0.14 -13.12
CA LYS A 266 32.88 -0.93 -12.63
C LYS A 266 31.68 -1.12 -13.55
N THR A 267 31.12 -2.32 -13.55
CA THR A 267 29.87 -2.63 -14.27
C THR A 267 28.70 -2.60 -13.31
N TYR A 268 27.61 -1.96 -13.70
CA TYR A 268 26.37 -1.84 -12.95
C TYR A 268 25.22 -2.49 -13.72
N LYS A 269 24.29 -3.06 -12.98
CA LYS A 269 23.09 -3.69 -13.52
C LYS A 269 22.10 -2.57 -13.86
N TYR A 270 21.71 -2.46 -15.13
CA TYR A 270 20.68 -1.51 -15.55
C TYR A 270 19.29 -2.11 -15.34
N SER A 271 19.11 -3.37 -15.78
CA SER A 271 17.84 -4.06 -15.65
C SER A 271 18.03 -5.59 -15.64
N TYR A 272 17.25 -6.27 -14.81
CA TYR A 272 17.21 -7.75 -14.76
C TYR A 272 16.14 -8.34 -15.68
N GLU A 273 15.10 -7.58 -15.98
CA GLU A 273 13.96 -8.05 -16.77
C GLU A 273 14.10 -7.76 -18.27
N TYR A 274 14.76 -6.66 -18.60
CA TYR A 274 14.80 -6.09 -19.95
C TYR A 274 16.20 -6.09 -20.53
N ASN A 275 16.30 -6.65 -21.73
CA ASN A 275 17.49 -6.60 -22.54
C ASN A 275 17.48 -5.34 -23.44
N VAL A 276 18.58 -5.09 -24.14
CA VAL A 276 18.73 -3.92 -25.02
C VAL A 276 17.67 -3.84 -26.12
N TYR A 277 17.14 -4.97 -26.62
CA TYR A 277 16.08 -4.97 -27.63
C TYR A 277 14.76 -4.47 -27.05
N ASP A 278 14.45 -4.87 -25.81
CA ASP A 278 13.30 -4.40 -25.04
C ASP A 278 13.45 -2.90 -24.76
N LEU A 279 14.62 -2.48 -24.26
CA LEU A 279 14.92 -1.08 -23.98
C LEU A 279 14.82 -0.20 -25.24
N ALA A 280 15.24 -0.71 -26.39
CA ALA A 280 15.10 0.00 -27.67
C ALA A 280 13.65 0.13 -28.10
N ALA A 281 12.78 -0.84 -27.80
CA ALA A 281 11.34 -0.71 -28.05
C ALA A 281 10.73 0.35 -27.12
N PHE A 282 11.11 0.36 -25.84
CA PHE A 282 10.69 1.38 -24.88
C PHE A 282 11.18 2.79 -25.24
N ASP A 283 12.38 2.94 -25.82
CA ASP A 283 12.87 4.21 -26.38
C ASP A 283 11.89 4.82 -27.39
N VAL A 284 11.39 3.98 -28.30
CA VAL A 284 10.45 4.43 -29.31
C VAL A 284 9.09 4.72 -28.68
N ALA A 285 8.62 3.91 -27.73
CA ALA A 285 7.39 4.18 -27.00
C ALA A 285 7.46 5.50 -26.20
N ASN A 286 8.61 5.84 -25.61
CA ASN A 286 8.82 7.15 -24.97
C ASN A 286 8.74 8.30 -25.99
N THR A 287 9.25 8.08 -27.21
CA THR A 287 9.12 9.05 -28.30
C THR A 287 7.66 9.20 -28.75
N PHE A 288 6.90 8.10 -28.80
CA PHE A 288 5.46 8.12 -29.03
C PHE A 288 4.72 8.92 -27.96
N ALA A 289 5.01 8.68 -26.68
CA ALA A 289 4.42 9.43 -25.58
C ALA A 289 4.71 10.93 -25.72
N ALA A 290 5.96 11.32 -26.01
CA ALA A 290 6.34 12.72 -26.24
C ALA A 290 5.62 13.37 -27.45
N LYS A 291 5.21 12.56 -28.43
CA LYS A 291 4.47 13.00 -29.63
C LYS A 291 2.95 12.78 -29.52
N ASN A 292 2.45 12.39 -28.34
CA ASN A 292 1.04 12.08 -28.10
C ASN A 292 0.48 11.01 -29.06
N VAL A 293 1.24 9.92 -29.20
CA VAL A 293 0.87 8.73 -29.98
C VAL A 293 0.54 7.60 -29.01
N ASN A 294 -0.68 7.06 -29.07
CA ASN A 294 -1.07 5.93 -28.23
C ASN A 294 -0.79 4.59 -28.92
N LEU A 295 -0.13 3.68 -28.21
CA LEU A 295 0.20 2.35 -28.67
C LEU A 295 -0.74 1.32 -28.06
N TYR A 296 -1.48 0.61 -28.92
CA TYR A 296 -2.23 -0.58 -28.56
C TYR A 296 -1.48 -1.83 -29.02
N SER A 297 -0.93 -2.61 -28.08
CA SER A 297 -0.28 -3.88 -28.42
C SER A 297 -1.21 -5.07 -28.23
N ILE A 298 -1.21 -6.02 -29.15
CA ILE A 298 -1.97 -7.26 -29.05
C ILE A 298 -1.01 -8.44 -29.24
N GLY A 299 -0.87 -9.23 -28.17
CA GLY A 299 -0.11 -10.48 -28.16
C GLY A 299 -0.97 -11.65 -28.62
N LEU A 300 -0.50 -12.41 -29.60
CA LEU A 300 -1.20 -13.56 -30.18
C LEU A 300 -0.69 -14.88 -29.58
N GLY A 301 -1.61 -15.77 -29.22
CA GLY A 301 -1.30 -17.11 -28.70
C GLY A 301 -1.01 -17.13 -27.21
N LYS A 302 -0.16 -18.07 -26.78
CA LYS A 302 0.21 -18.25 -25.37
C LYS A 302 1.38 -17.34 -24.99
N TRP A 303 1.21 -16.62 -23.89
CA TRP A 303 2.21 -15.70 -23.33
C TRP A 303 2.48 -16.06 -21.86
N TYR A 304 3.76 -16.08 -21.46
CA TYR A 304 4.13 -16.20 -20.05
C TYR A 304 3.91 -14.87 -19.32
N ASN A 305 3.83 -14.89 -17.99
CA ASN A 305 3.49 -13.69 -17.20
C ASN A 305 4.46 -12.53 -17.45
N SER A 306 5.77 -12.80 -17.54
CA SER A 306 6.79 -11.78 -17.84
C SER A 306 6.67 -11.23 -19.26
N ASP A 307 6.16 -12.00 -20.23
CA ASP A 307 5.96 -11.52 -21.59
C ASP A 307 4.73 -10.61 -21.69
N LYS A 308 3.67 -10.95 -20.93
CA LYS A 308 2.50 -10.09 -20.77
C LYS A 308 2.87 -8.77 -20.10
N LYS A 309 3.72 -8.82 -19.07
CA LYS A 309 4.23 -7.62 -18.37
C LYS A 309 4.97 -6.70 -19.34
N PHE A 310 5.86 -7.24 -20.17
CA PHE A 310 6.57 -6.45 -21.20
C PHE A 310 5.63 -5.73 -22.18
N LEU A 311 4.70 -6.43 -22.83
CA LEU A 311 3.75 -5.80 -23.78
C LEU A 311 2.85 -4.75 -23.12
N ASN A 312 2.41 -5.05 -21.90
CA ASN A 312 1.63 -4.13 -21.09
C ASN A 312 2.41 -2.86 -20.79
N ASN A 313 3.65 -2.98 -20.32
CA ASN A 313 4.51 -1.85 -20.03
C ASN A 313 4.81 -1.03 -21.29
N LEU A 314 5.00 -1.69 -22.44
CA LEU A 314 5.25 -1.02 -23.72
C LEU A 314 4.06 -0.13 -24.13
N SER A 315 2.83 -0.64 -24.04
CA SER A 315 1.62 0.15 -24.35
C SER A 315 1.37 1.24 -23.30
N LYS A 316 1.55 0.90 -22.01
CA LYS A 316 1.34 1.81 -20.87
C LYS A 316 2.19 3.08 -20.93
N ILE A 317 3.42 3.01 -21.45
CA ILE A 317 4.28 4.20 -21.63
C ILE A 317 3.53 5.30 -22.39
N THR A 318 2.67 4.95 -23.33
CA THR A 318 1.90 5.90 -24.14
C THR A 318 0.49 6.18 -23.60
N GLY A 319 0.10 5.61 -22.45
CA GLY A 319 -1.30 5.59 -21.99
C GLY A 319 -2.20 4.63 -22.78
N GLY A 320 -1.64 3.84 -23.69
CA GLY A 320 -2.36 2.82 -24.45
C GLY A 320 -2.61 1.53 -23.67
N LYS A 321 -3.30 0.57 -24.32
CA LYS A 321 -3.70 -0.70 -23.69
C LYS A 321 -3.07 -1.89 -24.39
N SER A 322 -2.70 -2.91 -23.62
CA SER A 322 -2.27 -4.20 -24.17
C SER A 322 -3.33 -5.29 -23.97
N PHE A 323 -3.45 -6.20 -24.95
CA PHE A 323 -4.34 -7.36 -24.84
C PHE A 323 -3.59 -8.63 -25.25
N ILE A 324 -4.02 -9.77 -24.72
CA ILE A 324 -3.56 -11.09 -25.14
C ILE A 324 -4.76 -11.84 -25.70
N ALA A 325 -4.63 -12.32 -26.94
CA ALA A 325 -5.65 -13.10 -27.60
C ALA A 325 -5.14 -14.51 -27.86
N GLN A 326 -5.79 -15.50 -27.23
CA GLN A 326 -5.45 -16.90 -27.40
C GLN A 326 -6.23 -17.54 -28.54
N THR A 327 -7.41 -17.00 -28.87
CA THR A 327 -8.28 -17.50 -29.95
C THR A 327 -8.50 -16.42 -31.03
N ALA A 328 -9.05 -16.82 -32.18
CA ALA A 328 -9.30 -15.90 -33.29
C ALA A 328 -10.48 -14.95 -32.99
N ASP A 329 -11.50 -15.43 -32.30
CA ASP A 329 -12.64 -14.66 -31.82
C ASP A 329 -12.22 -13.64 -30.76
N GLU A 330 -11.37 -14.03 -29.79
CA GLU A 330 -10.80 -13.08 -28.84
C GLU A 330 -10.05 -11.97 -29.56
N LEU A 331 -9.16 -12.33 -30.50
CA LEU A 331 -8.40 -11.35 -31.28
C LEU A 331 -9.31 -10.40 -32.05
N LYS A 332 -10.35 -10.94 -32.71
CA LYS A 332 -11.36 -10.14 -33.40
C LYS A 332 -12.07 -9.18 -32.44
N ASN A 333 -12.55 -9.67 -31.31
CA ASN A 333 -13.30 -8.88 -30.35
C ASN A 333 -12.44 -7.76 -29.74
N GLN A 334 -11.18 -8.04 -29.42
CA GLN A 334 -10.26 -7.02 -28.91
C GLN A 334 -9.95 -5.95 -29.94
N LEU A 335 -9.71 -6.32 -31.21
CA LEU A 335 -9.51 -5.33 -32.27
C LEU A 335 -10.76 -4.47 -32.51
N LEU A 336 -11.95 -5.07 -32.48
CA LEU A 336 -13.20 -4.30 -32.60
C LEU A 336 -13.41 -3.34 -31.44
N HIS A 337 -13.04 -3.75 -30.22
CA HIS A 337 -13.09 -2.88 -29.05
C HIS A 337 -12.10 -1.71 -29.15
N ILE A 338 -10.88 -1.95 -29.63
CA ILE A 338 -9.93 -0.88 -29.95
C ILE A 338 -10.52 0.07 -30.99
N GLY A 339 -11.19 -0.45 -32.03
CA GLY A 339 -11.88 0.36 -33.03
C GLY A 339 -12.99 1.25 -32.46
N GLU A 340 -13.69 0.78 -31.42
CA GLU A 340 -14.66 1.58 -30.67
C GLU A 340 -13.99 2.66 -29.82
N ASP A 341 -12.89 2.33 -29.14
CA ASP A 341 -12.14 3.23 -28.26
C ASP A 341 -11.53 4.40 -29.05
N ILE A 342 -10.79 4.12 -30.14
CA ILE A 342 -10.13 5.16 -30.93
C ILE A 342 -11.13 6.07 -31.66
N ASN A 343 -12.39 5.65 -31.78
CA ASN A 343 -13.45 6.42 -32.42
C ASN A 343 -14.25 7.28 -31.42
N GLN A 344 -13.84 7.38 -30.15
CA GLN A 344 -14.46 8.24 -29.14
C GLN A 344 -13.70 9.56 -28.96
N THR A 345 -14.39 10.57 -28.43
CA THR A 345 -13.77 11.80 -27.95
C THR A 345 -13.29 11.55 -26.53
N THR A 346 -11.99 11.67 -26.34
CA THR A 346 -11.32 11.32 -25.08
C THR A 346 -10.56 12.52 -24.55
N MET A 347 -10.49 12.63 -23.21
CA MET A 347 -9.43 13.41 -22.61
C MET A 347 -8.15 12.59 -22.73
N ARG A 348 -7.12 13.22 -23.25
CA ARG A 348 -5.90 12.55 -23.69
C ARG A 348 -4.68 13.33 -23.27
N ASP A 349 -3.50 12.81 -23.59
CA ASP A 349 -2.22 13.41 -23.23
C ASP A 349 -2.12 13.65 -21.71
N ILE A 350 -2.76 12.76 -20.92
CA ILE A 350 -2.88 12.92 -19.47
C ILE A 350 -1.55 12.51 -18.85
N GLN A 351 -0.86 13.47 -18.25
CA GLN A 351 0.48 13.28 -17.73
C GLN A 351 0.65 14.02 -16.41
N LEU A 352 1.01 13.28 -15.37
CA LEU A 352 1.53 13.86 -14.14
C LEU A 352 2.96 14.31 -14.38
N LYS A 353 3.28 15.56 -14.02
CA LYS A 353 4.62 16.13 -14.03
C LYS A 353 5.05 16.46 -12.61
N ILE A 354 6.23 16.01 -12.21
CA ILE A 354 6.88 16.29 -10.94
C ILE A 354 8.26 16.89 -11.21
N ASN A 355 8.53 18.09 -10.70
CA ASN A 355 9.84 18.75 -10.87
C ASN A 355 10.76 18.44 -9.69
N LEU A 356 11.80 17.64 -9.94
CA LEU A 356 12.71 17.16 -8.90
C LEU A 356 13.67 18.22 -8.36
N LYS A 357 13.79 19.40 -9.02
CA LYS A 357 14.58 20.52 -8.47
C LYS A 357 13.90 21.25 -7.33
N ASN A 358 12.58 21.15 -7.26
CA ASN A 358 11.76 21.80 -6.23
C ASN A 358 11.35 20.81 -5.12
N VAL A 359 12.13 19.73 -4.97
CA VAL A 359 11.99 18.77 -3.90
C VAL A 359 12.86 19.21 -2.72
N SER A 360 12.29 19.19 -1.53
CA SER A 360 13.07 19.29 -0.30
C SER A 360 13.63 17.91 0.01
N PHE A 361 14.95 17.77 0.10
CA PHE A 361 15.64 16.52 0.39
C PHE A 361 16.24 16.54 1.80
N PRO A 362 16.36 15.38 2.46
CA PRO A 362 17.29 15.24 3.58
C PRO A 362 18.74 15.39 3.08
N ASP A 363 19.66 15.67 4.00
CA ASP A 363 21.07 15.90 3.66
C ASP A 363 21.67 14.67 2.94
N GLY A 364 22.13 14.88 1.70
CA GLY A 364 22.70 13.82 0.87
C GLY A 364 21.68 12.82 0.30
N GLY A 365 20.38 13.09 0.45
CA GLY A 365 19.31 12.25 -0.09
C GLY A 365 19.10 12.43 -1.59
N HIS A 366 18.82 11.32 -2.27
CA HIS A 366 18.54 11.25 -3.69
C HIS A 366 17.21 10.54 -3.96
N VAL A 367 16.64 10.81 -5.13
CA VAL A 367 15.45 10.13 -5.64
C VAL A 367 15.84 9.37 -6.90
N GLY A 368 15.63 8.06 -6.88
CA GLY A 368 15.76 7.17 -8.02
C GLY A 368 14.41 6.78 -8.61
N ILE A 369 14.44 6.33 -9.86
CA ILE A 369 13.30 5.66 -10.48
C ILE A 369 13.67 4.18 -10.62
N PRO A 370 12.97 3.27 -9.92
CA PRO A 370 13.20 1.83 -10.08
C PRO A 370 12.86 1.37 -11.50
N GLU A 371 13.45 0.25 -11.91
CA GLU A 371 13.33 -0.31 -13.27
C GLU A 371 11.87 -0.51 -13.73
N ASP A 372 11.00 -0.91 -12.82
CA ASP A 372 9.61 -1.26 -13.06
C ASP A 372 8.62 -0.13 -12.74
N SER A 373 9.13 1.07 -12.41
CA SER A 373 8.28 2.23 -12.20
C SER A 373 7.56 2.64 -13.49
N ASP A 374 6.30 3.05 -13.33
CA ASP A 374 5.54 3.72 -14.39
C ASP A 374 5.96 5.20 -14.57
N ALA A 375 6.89 5.70 -13.77
CA ALA A 375 7.50 7.01 -13.92
C ALA A 375 8.67 6.99 -14.91
N ILE A 376 8.79 8.04 -15.72
CA ILE A 376 9.92 8.25 -16.63
C ILE A 376 10.62 9.56 -16.32
N MET A 377 11.95 9.52 -16.33
CA MET A 377 12.78 10.72 -16.27
C MET A 377 12.93 11.27 -17.70
N MET A 378 12.57 12.53 -17.90
CA MET A 378 12.92 13.24 -19.14
C MET A 378 13.73 14.48 -18.79
N LYS A 379 14.99 14.49 -19.24
CA LYS A 379 15.86 15.65 -19.14
C LYS A 379 15.60 16.58 -20.34
N SER A 380 15.19 17.81 -20.05
CA SER A 380 15.10 18.88 -21.07
C SER A 380 16.00 20.03 -20.64
N GLY A 381 17.20 20.09 -21.23
CA GLY A 381 18.23 21.06 -20.83
C GLY A 381 18.61 20.92 -19.36
N LYS A 382 18.30 21.94 -18.55
CA LYS A 382 18.58 21.93 -17.10
C LYS A 382 17.42 21.37 -16.26
N GLU A 383 16.24 21.10 -16.81
CA GLU A 383 15.09 20.65 -15.99
C GLU A 383 15.12 19.14 -15.74
N HIS A 384 14.95 18.73 -14.49
CA HIS A 384 14.89 17.34 -14.05
C HIS A 384 13.44 17.06 -13.66
N ASN A 385 12.64 16.66 -14.66
CA ASN A 385 11.23 16.39 -14.48
C ASN A 385 10.97 14.89 -14.59
N LEU A 386 10.17 14.40 -13.67
CA LEU A 386 9.58 13.08 -13.70
C LEU A 386 8.17 13.19 -14.29
N TYR A 387 7.85 12.25 -15.17
CA TYR A 387 6.54 12.18 -15.81
C TYR A 387 5.90 10.81 -15.57
N VAL A 388 4.59 10.80 -15.31
CA VAL A 388 3.80 9.57 -15.26
C VAL A 388 2.68 9.71 -16.29
N ASN A 389 2.73 8.87 -17.32
CA ASN A 389 1.71 8.86 -18.38
C ASN A 389 0.48 8.06 -17.91
N ILE A 390 -0.69 8.66 -18.06
CA ILE A 390 -1.95 8.13 -17.56
C ILE A 390 -2.84 7.80 -18.78
N PRO A 391 -3.53 6.64 -18.78
CA PRO A 391 -4.43 6.27 -19.87
C PRO A 391 -5.50 7.33 -20.15
N GLU A 392 -5.92 7.41 -21.42
CA GLU A 392 -7.01 8.30 -21.84
C GLU A 392 -8.31 8.01 -21.08
N ILE A 393 -9.10 9.07 -20.86
CA ILE A 393 -10.38 8.98 -20.16
C ILE A 393 -11.51 9.27 -21.15
N ASN A 394 -12.33 8.26 -21.38
CA ASN A 394 -13.43 8.31 -22.33
C ASN A 394 -14.68 8.91 -21.67
N TYR A 395 -15.16 10.02 -22.21
CA TYR A 395 -16.46 10.57 -21.87
C TYR A 395 -17.47 10.14 -22.93
N LYS A 396 -18.40 9.25 -22.56
CA LYS A 396 -19.46 8.80 -23.46
C LYS A 396 -20.57 9.85 -23.53
N VAL A 397 -21.04 10.14 -24.74
CA VAL A 397 -22.10 11.13 -24.98
C VAL A 397 -23.37 10.75 -24.20
N GLY A 398 -23.86 11.69 -23.38
CA GLY A 398 -25.05 11.48 -22.56
C GLY A 398 -24.88 10.52 -21.38
N ALA A 399 -23.66 10.04 -21.13
CA ALA A 399 -23.34 9.28 -19.92
C ALA A 399 -22.99 10.23 -18.76
N GLY A 400 -22.99 9.67 -17.54
CA GLY A 400 -22.49 10.36 -16.36
C GLY A 400 -20.96 10.52 -16.36
N THR A 401 -20.45 11.14 -15.30
CA THR A 401 -19.01 11.30 -15.08
C THR A 401 -18.31 9.94 -15.02
N PRO A 402 -17.18 9.76 -15.74
CA PRO A 402 -16.37 8.55 -15.64
C PRO A 402 -15.85 8.31 -14.21
N PRO A 403 -15.57 7.07 -13.82
CA PRO A 403 -14.98 6.79 -12.51
C PRO A 403 -13.57 7.35 -12.38
N ALA A 404 -13.16 7.65 -11.15
CA ALA A 404 -11.78 8.03 -10.83
C ALA A 404 -10.79 6.91 -11.23
N MET A 405 -9.57 7.33 -11.58
CA MET A 405 -8.49 6.44 -11.99
C MET A 405 -7.30 6.64 -11.07
N ASN A 406 -6.85 5.55 -10.45
CA ASN A 406 -5.65 5.55 -9.63
C ASN A 406 -4.50 4.97 -10.46
N LYS A 407 -3.50 5.79 -10.74
CA LYS A 407 -2.27 5.35 -11.39
C LYS A 407 -1.20 5.20 -10.33
N LEU A 408 -0.71 3.98 -10.15
CA LEU A 408 0.44 3.69 -9.30
C LEU A 408 1.74 4.00 -10.05
N PHE A 409 2.71 4.60 -9.37
CA PHE A 409 4.09 4.70 -9.81
C PHE A 409 5.00 4.64 -8.57
N THR A 410 6.26 4.28 -8.79
CA THR A 410 7.17 3.95 -7.69
C THR A 410 8.44 4.80 -7.76
N LEU A 411 8.97 5.21 -6.62
CA LEU A 411 10.24 5.95 -6.49
C LEU A 411 11.15 5.26 -5.48
N GLU A 412 12.46 5.46 -5.61
CA GLU A 412 13.47 4.97 -4.68
C GLU A 412 14.16 6.11 -3.92
N PHE A 413 14.52 5.87 -2.68
CA PHE A 413 15.15 6.86 -1.80
C PHE A 413 16.30 6.22 -1.03
N ASP A 414 17.43 6.91 -0.90
CA ASP A 414 18.67 6.33 -0.37
C ASP A 414 19.10 6.87 1.00
N GLN A 415 18.40 7.87 1.52
CA GLN A 415 18.64 8.43 2.85
C GLN A 415 17.33 8.57 3.64
N PRO A 416 17.37 8.35 4.97
CA PRO A 416 16.22 8.58 5.84
C PRO A 416 15.90 10.08 5.91
N GLY A 417 14.63 10.39 6.14
CA GLY A 417 14.11 11.74 6.25
C GLY A 417 12.91 12.02 5.34
N ALA A 418 12.44 13.26 5.38
CA ALA A 418 11.27 13.70 4.63
C ALA A 418 11.65 14.26 3.25
N TYR A 419 11.05 13.69 2.20
CA TYR A 419 11.16 14.16 0.82
C TYR A 419 9.84 14.84 0.42
N THR A 420 9.84 16.17 0.30
CA THR A 420 8.62 16.93 -0.02
C THR A 420 8.63 17.42 -1.46
N PHE A 421 7.64 17.00 -2.24
CA PHE A 421 7.47 17.33 -3.65
C PHE A 421 6.51 18.51 -3.81
N ASN A 422 7.05 19.71 -4.05
CA ASN A 422 6.26 20.96 -4.04
C ASN A 422 5.70 21.37 -5.40
N ASP A 423 6.28 20.88 -6.50
CA ASP A 423 5.95 21.27 -7.86
C ASP A 423 5.44 20.05 -8.64
N VAL A 424 4.14 19.82 -8.46
CA VAL A 424 3.40 18.67 -8.98
C VAL A 424 2.20 19.19 -9.75
N SER A 425 2.02 18.72 -10.98
CA SER A 425 0.90 19.14 -11.83
C SER A 425 0.43 18.03 -12.75
N LEU A 426 -0.87 18.03 -13.05
CA LEU A 426 -1.47 17.21 -14.10
C LEU A 426 -1.64 18.06 -15.35
N SER A 427 -1.05 17.63 -16.46
CA SER A 427 -1.33 18.18 -17.77
C SER A 427 -2.20 17.23 -18.57
N TYR A 428 -3.14 17.76 -19.36
CA TYR A 428 -3.98 16.95 -20.28
C TYR A 428 -4.56 17.80 -21.40
N THR A 429 -4.98 17.17 -22.49
CA THR A 429 -5.78 17.78 -23.55
C THR A 429 -7.25 17.47 -23.31
N ASN A 430 -8.07 18.50 -23.12
CA ASN A 430 -9.51 18.36 -22.87
C ASN A 430 -10.30 17.90 -24.12
N LEU A 431 -11.59 17.65 -23.96
CA LEU A 431 -12.48 17.21 -25.04
C LEU A 431 -12.59 18.22 -26.19
N ALA A 432 -12.31 19.50 -25.94
CA ALA A 432 -12.25 20.55 -26.96
C ALA A 432 -10.88 20.64 -27.68
N GLY A 433 -9.92 19.78 -27.31
CA GLY A 433 -8.58 19.77 -27.89
C GLY A 433 -7.62 20.82 -27.31
N GLN A 434 -7.97 21.47 -26.20
CA GLN A 434 -7.14 22.47 -25.53
C GLN A 434 -6.31 21.83 -24.42
N LYS A 435 -5.02 22.20 -24.33
CA LYS A 435 -4.15 21.79 -23.22
C LYS A 435 -4.58 22.48 -21.92
N GLN A 436 -4.63 21.69 -20.86
CA GLN A 436 -4.92 22.07 -19.49
C GLN A 436 -3.70 21.75 -18.62
N ASN A 437 -3.53 22.53 -17.56
CA ASN A 437 -2.53 22.29 -16.53
C ASN A 437 -3.18 22.54 -15.16
N VAL A 438 -3.22 21.50 -14.34
CA VAL A 438 -3.89 21.51 -13.04
C VAL A 438 -2.85 21.25 -11.96
N PRO A 439 -2.55 22.23 -11.08
CA PRO A 439 -1.61 22.00 -9.99
C PRO A 439 -2.19 20.97 -9.02
N ALA A 440 -1.34 20.07 -8.54
CA ALA A 440 -1.67 19.16 -7.45
C ALA A 440 -1.19 19.75 -6.12
N THR A 441 -1.72 19.24 -5.01
CA THR A 441 -1.17 19.53 -3.68
C THR A 441 0.20 18.89 -3.54
N ALA A 442 1.11 19.57 -2.84
CA ALA A 442 2.39 18.99 -2.46
C ALA A 442 2.18 17.73 -1.62
N PHE A 443 3.08 16.76 -1.76
CA PHE A 443 3.05 15.52 -0.98
C PHE A 443 4.44 15.22 -0.42
N THR A 444 4.49 14.48 0.67
CA THR A 444 5.74 14.12 1.36
C THR A 444 5.86 12.60 1.44
N ILE A 445 7.05 12.10 1.13
CA ILE A 445 7.47 10.73 1.42
C ILE A 445 8.38 10.76 2.65
N ASN A 446 7.99 10.06 3.70
CA ASN A 446 8.83 9.89 4.87
C ASN A 446 9.62 8.60 4.70
N VAL A 447 10.94 8.69 4.63
CA VAL A 447 11.82 7.54 4.55
C VAL A 447 12.39 7.29 5.94
N LEU A 448 12.27 6.06 6.40
CA LEU A 448 12.70 5.63 7.72
C LEU A 448 14.00 4.82 7.57
N ASP A 449 14.86 4.89 8.57
CA ASP A 449 15.90 3.88 8.79
C ASP A 449 15.50 3.01 9.99
N ASN A 450 16.23 1.91 10.20
CA ASN A 450 15.99 1.03 11.36
C ASN A 450 16.12 1.77 12.69
N ASP A 451 16.93 2.83 12.77
CA ASP A 451 17.12 3.63 13.98
C ASP A 451 15.94 4.59 14.24
N SER A 452 15.15 4.92 13.21
CA SER A 452 13.95 5.76 13.26
C SER A 452 12.69 4.98 13.62
N ILE A 453 12.73 3.65 13.62
CA ILE A 453 11.62 2.80 14.07
C ILE A 453 11.72 2.61 15.58
N GLY A 454 10.81 3.21 16.35
CA GLY A 454 10.72 3.01 17.79
C GLY A 454 10.02 1.70 18.18
N LEU A 455 9.94 1.44 19.49
CA LEU A 455 9.09 0.40 20.07
C LEU A 455 8.00 1.04 20.93
N LYS A 456 6.81 0.45 20.94
CA LYS A 456 5.73 0.82 21.87
C LYS A 456 4.99 -0.40 22.41
N PHE A 457 4.30 -0.21 23.52
CA PHE A 457 3.29 -1.15 24.00
C PHE A 457 1.92 -0.83 23.37
N LEU A 458 1.15 -1.85 22.97
CA LEU A 458 -0.15 -1.70 22.31
C LEU A 458 -1.20 -1.04 23.22
N ASN A 459 -1.33 -1.51 24.46
CA ASN A 459 -2.44 -1.14 25.35
C ASN A 459 -2.03 -0.75 26.80
N PRO A 460 -1.03 0.12 27.02
CA PRO A 460 -0.72 0.61 28.37
C PRO A 460 -1.83 1.55 28.90
N PRO A 461 -2.07 1.64 30.24
CA PRO A 461 -1.42 0.90 31.34
C PRO A 461 -1.94 -0.54 31.51
N TYR A 462 -1.08 -1.42 32.02
CA TYR A 462 -1.45 -2.81 32.35
C TYR A 462 -1.82 -2.98 33.83
N LYS A 463 -2.63 -3.99 34.14
CA LYS A 463 -3.10 -4.27 35.51
C LYS A 463 -3.02 -5.76 35.84
N ILE A 464 -2.58 -6.08 37.06
CA ILE A 464 -2.59 -7.44 37.63
C ILE A 464 -3.45 -7.42 38.90
N ASN A 465 -4.43 -8.33 38.99
CA ASN A 465 -5.28 -8.49 40.16
C ASN A 465 -4.87 -9.74 40.93
N ALA A 466 -3.86 -9.59 41.79
CA ALA A 466 -3.21 -10.71 42.44
C ALA A 466 -4.13 -11.44 43.44
N TYR A 467 -4.31 -12.75 43.22
CA TYR A 467 -4.79 -13.70 44.23
C TYR A 467 -4.63 -15.15 43.75
N LYS A 468 -3.90 -15.99 44.50
CA LYS A 468 -3.63 -17.44 44.35
C LYS A 468 -3.21 -17.96 42.95
N ASP A 469 -3.84 -17.52 41.85
CA ASP A 469 -3.62 -18.00 40.48
C ASP A 469 -3.50 -16.87 39.41
N GLU A 470 -3.85 -15.62 39.71
CA GLU A 470 -3.78 -14.47 38.76
C GLU A 470 -2.56 -13.56 39.05
N THR A 471 -1.34 -14.07 38.89
CA THR A 471 -0.12 -13.35 39.31
C THR A 471 0.83 -12.98 38.17
N MET A 472 0.54 -13.45 36.96
CA MET A 472 1.38 -13.26 35.79
C MET A 472 0.61 -12.58 34.66
N LEU A 473 1.31 -11.75 33.90
CA LEU A 473 0.85 -11.12 32.67
C LEU A 473 1.92 -11.31 31.59
N ASP A 474 1.53 -11.88 30.46
CA ASP A 474 2.41 -12.04 29.31
C ASP A 474 2.32 -10.80 28.41
N LEU A 475 3.44 -10.09 28.25
CA LEU A 475 3.55 -8.91 27.41
C LEU A 475 4.37 -9.17 26.13
N THR A 476 4.74 -10.42 25.84
CA THR A 476 5.61 -10.75 24.70
C THR A 476 5.03 -10.30 23.36
N THR A 477 3.70 -10.36 23.18
CA THR A 477 3.01 -9.91 21.96
C THR A 477 2.48 -8.48 22.04
N GLU A 478 2.76 -7.78 23.14
CA GLU A 478 2.25 -6.43 23.39
C GLU A 478 3.23 -5.33 22.95
N VAL A 479 4.50 -5.67 22.70
CA VAL A 479 5.50 -4.75 22.16
C VAL A 479 5.49 -4.84 20.64
N VAL A 480 5.33 -3.69 19.98
CA VAL A 480 5.31 -3.59 18.51
C VAL A 480 6.19 -2.43 18.03
N PHE A 481 6.56 -2.46 16.76
CA PHE A 481 7.23 -1.34 16.10
C PHE A 481 6.33 -0.10 16.04
N ASP A 482 6.94 1.09 16.13
CA ASP A 482 6.28 2.37 15.92
C ASP A 482 7.17 3.34 15.12
N PRO A 483 6.81 3.67 13.87
CA PRO A 483 5.63 3.18 13.15
C PRO A 483 5.70 1.68 12.84
N GLU A 484 4.53 1.07 12.69
CA GLU A 484 4.40 -0.30 12.19
C GLU A 484 4.84 -0.37 10.71
N PRO A 485 5.75 -1.29 10.35
CA PRO A 485 6.25 -1.45 8.98
C PRO A 485 5.20 -2.06 8.04
N GLU A 486 5.43 -2.02 6.72
CA GLU A 486 4.55 -2.70 5.76
C GLU A 486 4.77 -4.22 5.78
N GLU A 487 3.76 -5.00 5.39
CA GLU A 487 3.83 -6.47 5.38
C GLU A 487 4.98 -7.02 4.52
N ASP A 488 5.41 -6.27 3.50
CA ASP A 488 6.49 -6.65 2.59
C ASP A 488 7.89 -6.17 3.04
N ASP A 489 7.98 -5.41 4.14
CA ASP A 489 9.28 -5.00 4.71
C ASP A 489 9.91 -6.19 5.46
N GLU A 490 11.01 -6.75 4.97
CA GLU A 490 11.76 -7.81 5.67
C GLU A 490 12.51 -7.25 6.89
N ILE A 491 11.81 -7.11 8.01
CA ILE A 491 12.37 -6.64 9.29
C ILE A 491 12.18 -7.70 10.36
N GLU A 492 13.30 -8.17 10.92
CA GLU A 492 13.27 -9.06 12.07
C GLU A 492 12.94 -8.27 13.34
N PHE A 493 11.96 -8.74 14.12
CA PHE A 493 11.64 -8.15 15.41
C PHE A 493 12.79 -8.38 16.40
N PRO A 494 13.32 -7.32 17.06
CA PRO A 494 14.53 -7.46 17.86
C PRO A 494 14.31 -8.34 19.08
N GLU A 495 15.36 -9.02 19.52
CA GLU A 495 15.38 -9.61 20.86
C GLU A 495 15.33 -8.50 21.92
N LEU A 496 14.52 -8.70 22.97
CA LEU A 496 14.25 -7.69 23.99
C LEU A 496 14.78 -8.10 25.36
N THR A 497 15.46 -7.17 26.02
CA THR A 497 15.72 -7.21 27.47
C THR A 497 14.60 -6.48 28.23
N TRP A 498 14.23 -7.03 29.38
CA TRP A 498 13.11 -6.51 30.17
C TRP A 498 13.57 -6.08 31.55
N SER A 499 13.03 -4.97 32.05
CA SER A 499 13.33 -4.48 33.39
C SER A 499 12.11 -3.84 34.05
N SER A 500 12.10 -3.82 35.39
CA SER A 500 11.11 -3.13 36.21
C SER A 500 11.79 -2.02 37.01
N SER A 501 11.17 -0.84 37.06
CA SER A 501 11.64 0.25 37.92
C SER A 501 11.54 -0.06 39.41
N ASP A 502 10.68 -1.03 39.79
CA ASP A 502 10.51 -1.50 41.16
C ASP A 502 10.23 -3.02 41.19
N PRO A 503 11.29 -3.84 41.34
CA PRO A 503 11.19 -5.29 41.47
C PRO A 503 10.41 -5.78 42.69
N SER A 504 10.19 -4.94 43.70
CA SER A 504 9.41 -5.30 44.89
C SER A 504 7.90 -5.31 44.62
N VAL A 505 7.45 -4.59 43.59
CA VAL A 505 6.07 -4.57 43.10
C VAL A 505 5.89 -5.61 41.99
N VAL A 506 6.80 -5.63 41.02
CA VAL A 506 6.74 -6.54 39.87
C VAL A 506 8.14 -6.92 39.38
N THR A 507 8.36 -8.20 39.10
CA THR A 507 9.52 -8.69 38.33
C THR A 507 9.09 -9.04 36.91
N VAL A 508 9.99 -8.89 35.92
CA VAL A 508 9.74 -9.29 34.54
C VAL A 508 10.91 -10.14 34.04
N VAL A 509 10.60 -11.24 33.37
CA VAL A 509 11.58 -12.12 32.71
C VAL A 509 10.99 -12.54 31.38
N ASP A 510 11.70 -12.29 30.27
CA ASP A 510 11.29 -12.64 28.91
C ASP A 510 9.86 -12.20 28.56
N GLY A 511 9.49 -10.96 28.93
CA GLY A 511 8.14 -10.41 28.73
C GLY A 511 7.07 -10.93 29.68
N ILE A 512 7.37 -11.92 30.53
CA ILE A 512 6.46 -12.42 31.55
C ILE A 512 6.60 -11.60 32.83
N VAL A 513 5.58 -10.80 33.08
CA VAL A 513 5.47 -9.92 34.23
C VAL A 513 4.85 -10.68 35.41
N THR A 514 5.53 -10.75 36.55
CA THR A 514 5.07 -11.43 37.77
C THR A 514 4.90 -10.45 38.93
N ALA A 515 3.70 -10.41 39.50
CA ALA A 515 3.42 -9.60 40.68
C ALA A 515 4.17 -10.09 41.92
N LYS A 516 4.84 -9.16 42.62
CA LYS A 516 5.58 -9.39 43.87
C LYS A 516 5.04 -8.56 45.04
N GLY A 517 4.35 -7.46 44.78
CA GLY A 517 3.79 -6.59 45.80
C GLY A 517 2.72 -5.68 45.24
N ILE A 518 1.93 -5.08 46.14
CA ILE A 518 0.89 -4.13 45.75
C ILE A 518 1.50 -2.77 45.40
N GLY A 519 1.00 -2.10 44.36
CA GLY A 519 1.49 -0.78 43.96
C GLY A 519 1.60 -0.58 42.45
N ALA A 520 2.19 0.56 42.06
CA ALA A 520 2.44 0.93 40.68
C ALA A 520 3.94 0.89 40.38
N THR A 521 4.31 0.40 39.19
CA THR A 521 5.69 0.45 38.70
C THR A 521 5.69 0.59 37.17
N THR A 522 6.85 0.78 36.56
CA THR A 522 7.01 0.84 35.10
C THR A 522 7.89 -0.30 34.63
N ILE A 523 7.43 -0.99 33.59
CA ILE A 523 8.22 -1.99 32.86
C ILE A 523 8.84 -1.33 31.64
N THR A 524 10.09 -1.69 31.35
CA THR A 524 10.82 -1.28 30.15
C THR A 524 11.20 -2.51 29.34
N ALA A 525 10.92 -2.48 28.04
CA ALA A 525 11.43 -3.42 27.06
C ALA A 525 12.44 -2.69 26.17
N GLU A 526 13.67 -3.20 26.06
CA GLU A 526 14.78 -2.56 25.35
C GLU A 526 15.45 -3.58 24.42
N SER A 527 15.69 -3.19 23.16
CA SER A 527 16.37 -4.06 22.20
C SER A 527 17.78 -4.40 22.66
N VAL A 528 18.15 -5.69 22.54
CA VAL A 528 19.51 -6.18 22.81
C VAL A 528 20.54 -5.52 21.89
N ASP A 529 20.22 -5.41 20.60
CA ASP A 529 21.14 -4.94 19.57
C ASP A 529 21.22 -3.41 19.50
N ASN A 530 20.11 -2.70 19.80
CA ASN A 530 20.04 -1.25 19.77
C ASN A 530 19.34 -0.67 21.01
N PRO A 531 20.07 -0.31 22.07
CA PRO A 531 19.50 0.23 23.31
C PRO A 531 18.73 1.56 23.17
N SER A 532 18.82 2.23 22.01
CA SER A 532 17.98 3.40 21.72
C SER A 532 16.52 3.03 21.41
N LEU A 533 16.28 1.79 20.97
CA LEU A 533 14.97 1.22 20.72
C LEU A 533 14.41 0.61 22.01
N LYS A 534 13.52 1.37 22.67
CA LYS A 534 12.87 0.92 23.90
C LYS A 534 11.44 1.42 24.03
N ALA A 535 10.62 0.61 24.71
CA ALA A 535 9.26 0.93 25.09
C ALA A 535 9.12 0.89 26.61
N THR A 536 8.26 1.74 27.17
CA THR A 536 7.93 1.73 28.60
C THR A 536 6.43 1.63 28.81
N ALA A 537 5.99 0.81 29.77
CA ALA A 537 4.59 0.69 30.15
C ALA A 537 4.39 0.74 31.68
N PRO A 538 3.48 1.58 32.19
CA PRO A 538 3.04 1.52 33.57
C PRO A 538 2.24 0.24 33.85
N VAL A 539 2.52 -0.40 35.00
CA VAL A 539 1.86 -1.60 35.51
C VAL A 539 1.36 -1.33 36.93
N GLN A 540 0.09 -1.63 37.18
CA GLN A 540 -0.54 -1.55 38.50
C GLN A 540 -0.87 -2.95 39.02
N VAL A 541 -0.37 -3.29 40.21
CA VAL A 541 -0.76 -4.49 40.94
C VAL A 541 -1.79 -4.13 42.00
N ASN A 542 -2.94 -4.79 41.95
CA ASN A 542 -4.02 -4.69 42.93
C ASN A 542 -4.23 -6.03 43.61
N LEU A 543 -4.96 -6.02 44.72
CA LEU A 543 -5.31 -7.21 45.47
C LEU A 543 -6.79 -7.56 45.31
N LYS A 544 -7.11 -8.83 45.04
CA LYS A 544 -8.50 -9.31 44.88
C LYS A 544 -9.18 -9.65 46.21
N ALA A 545 -8.43 -10.17 47.19
CA ALA A 545 -8.96 -10.56 48.49
C ALA A 545 -7.89 -10.54 49.59
N LEU A 546 -8.31 -10.30 50.83
CA LEU A 546 -7.53 -10.50 52.05
C LEU A 546 -8.13 -11.67 52.84
N LYS A 547 -7.29 -12.44 53.55
CA LYS A 547 -7.74 -13.50 54.47
C LYS A 547 -6.85 -13.56 55.70
N PHE A 548 -7.39 -13.98 56.84
CA PHE A 548 -6.57 -14.39 57.98
C PHE A 548 -6.22 -15.87 57.86
N LYS A 549 -5.05 -16.26 58.39
CA LYS A 549 -4.59 -17.66 58.43
C LYS A 549 -5.55 -18.55 59.24
N LEU A 550 -6.14 -18.01 60.31
CA LEU A 550 -7.10 -18.70 61.16
C LEU A 550 -8.43 -17.93 61.25
N ALA A 551 -9.52 -18.68 61.39
CA ALA A 551 -10.84 -18.13 61.64
C ALA A 551 -10.98 -17.52 63.06
N SER A 552 -10.13 -17.93 64.00
CA SER A 552 -10.10 -17.40 65.36
C SER A 552 -8.73 -17.46 66.02
N TYR A 553 -8.46 -16.50 66.89
CA TYR A 553 -7.26 -16.42 67.73
C TYR A 553 -7.62 -16.20 69.21
N GLU A 554 -6.73 -16.62 70.11
CA GLU A 554 -6.80 -16.21 71.52
C GLU A 554 -6.06 -14.90 71.73
N TYR A 555 -6.63 -14.01 72.57
CA TYR A 555 -5.99 -12.75 72.93
C TYR A 555 -4.67 -13.00 73.68
N LYS A 556 -3.65 -12.25 73.29
CA LYS A 556 -2.38 -12.10 74.02
C LYS A 556 -2.02 -10.62 73.99
N LEU A 557 -1.51 -10.11 75.11
CA LEU A 557 -1.06 -8.72 75.21
C LEU A 557 -0.01 -8.43 74.14
N GLY A 558 -0.22 -7.36 73.35
CA GLY A 558 0.67 -6.95 72.28
C GLY A 558 0.67 -7.88 71.06
N LYS A 559 -0.38 -8.68 70.85
CA LYS A 559 -0.49 -9.53 69.65
C LYS A 559 -0.65 -8.64 68.41
N GLU A 560 0.20 -8.87 67.41
CA GLU A 560 0.08 -8.24 66.09
C GLU A 560 -0.80 -9.09 65.18
N MET A 561 -1.78 -8.46 64.54
CA MET A 561 -2.71 -9.12 63.61
C MET A 561 -2.25 -9.04 62.16
N TYR A 562 -1.34 -8.12 61.81
CA TYR A 562 -0.80 -8.02 60.45
C TYR A 562 -0.06 -9.29 60.00
N PRO A 563 0.85 -9.90 60.80
CA PRO A 563 1.52 -11.15 60.43
C PRO A 563 0.58 -12.36 60.34
N GLU A 564 -0.68 -12.21 60.77
CA GLU A 564 -1.70 -13.26 60.77
C GLU A 564 -2.54 -13.27 59.50
N LEU A 565 -2.35 -12.30 58.60
CA LEU A 565 -2.93 -12.33 57.26
C LEU A 565 -2.28 -13.46 56.43
N GLU A 566 -3.11 -14.19 55.69
CA GLU A 566 -2.66 -15.16 54.68
C GLU A 566 -2.01 -14.40 53.53
N ASP A 567 -0.86 -14.90 53.08
CA ASP A 567 -0.15 -14.32 51.96
C ASP A 567 -0.94 -14.57 50.66
N PRO A 568 -1.41 -13.53 49.95
CA PRO A 568 -2.25 -13.72 48.76
C PRO A 568 -1.51 -14.40 47.61
N VAL A 569 -0.18 -14.24 47.58
CA VAL A 569 0.78 -14.86 46.66
C VAL A 569 2.02 -15.19 47.47
N TYR A 570 2.72 -16.29 47.23
CA TYR A 570 3.92 -16.63 48.02
C TYR A 570 4.97 -15.50 48.03
N ASN A 571 5.31 -15.02 49.23
CA ASN A 571 6.17 -13.87 49.52
C ASN A 571 5.66 -12.55 48.90
N PHE A 572 4.36 -12.26 48.98
CA PHE A 572 3.81 -11.01 48.48
C PHE A 572 4.13 -9.86 49.43
N ASN A 573 4.71 -8.80 48.88
CA ASN A 573 4.94 -7.54 49.60
C ASN A 573 3.64 -6.74 49.69
N LEU A 574 2.83 -7.06 50.69
CA LEU A 574 1.76 -6.20 51.17
C LEU A 574 2.41 -5.14 52.07
N ASN A 575 2.19 -3.85 51.77
CA ASN A 575 2.63 -2.77 52.67
C ASN A 575 1.64 -2.69 53.85
N PRO A 576 2.07 -2.74 55.12
CA PRO A 576 1.18 -2.55 56.28
C PRO A 576 0.35 -1.27 56.20
N GLU A 577 0.89 -0.19 55.62
CA GLU A 577 0.18 1.07 55.45
C GLU A 577 -0.98 1.00 54.46
N ALA A 578 -1.07 -0.07 53.65
CA ALA A 578 -2.21 -0.30 52.76
C ALA A 578 -3.45 -0.85 53.50
N ILE A 579 -3.30 -1.22 54.78
CA ILE A 579 -4.36 -1.82 55.59
C ILE A 579 -4.95 -0.79 56.56
N GLU A 580 -6.27 -0.84 56.70
CA GLU A 580 -7.07 -0.15 57.70
C GLU A 580 -7.68 -1.19 58.65
N TRP A 581 -7.66 -0.92 59.96
CA TRP A 581 -8.07 -1.86 61.00
C TRP A 581 -9.35 -1.39 61.70
N GLU A 582 -10.26 -2.33 61.97
CA GLU A 582 -11.52 -2.08 62.67
C GLU A 582 -11.84 -3.20 63.66
N VAL A 583 -12.45 -2.86 64.79
CA VAL A 583 -13.00 -3.80 65.78
C VAL A 583 -14.49 -3.53 66.01
N ASN A 584 -15.29 -4.59 66.12
CA ASN A 584 -16.74 -4.44 66.35
C ASN A 584 -17.11 -4.14 67.82
N ARG A 585 -16.19 -4.34 68.76
CA ARG A 585 -16.37 -4.19 70.22
C ARG A 585 -15.18 -3.47 70.86
N PRO A 586 -15.01 -2.15 70.60
CA PRO A 586 -13.90 -1.37 71.13
C PRO A 586 -13.91 -1.23 72.66
N ASP A 587 -15.03 -1.54 73.32
CA ASP A 587 -15.17 -1.62 74.76
C ASP A 587 -14.42 -2.81 75.40
N ILE A 588 -14.15 -3.85 74.61
CA ILE A 588 -13.42 -5.05 75.05
C ILE A 588 -11.97 -5.03 74.55
N LEU A 589 -11.76 -4.71 73.28
CA LEU A 589 -10.47 -4.80 72.59
C LEU A 589 -10.31 -3.62 71.63
N THR A 590 -9.16 -2.95 71.67
CA THR A 590 -8.74 -1.94 70.70
C THR A 590 -7.70 -2.50 69.74
N VAL A 591 -7.60 -1.91 68.55
CA VAL A 591 -6.58 -2.20 67.55
C VAL A 591 -5.98 -0.88 67.06
N ASP A 592 -4.65 -0.79 66.95
CA ASP A 592 -3.97 0.38 66.41
C ASP A 592 -3.81 0.33 64.88
N ASP A 593 -3.18 1.36 64.30
CA ASP A 593 -2.94 1.48 62.85
C ASP A 593 -1.96 0.43 62.30
N LYS A 594 -1.21 -0.25 63.17
CA LYS A 594 -0.29 -1.35 62.83
C LYS A 594 -0.92 -2.73 63.04
N GLY A 595 -2.15 -2.79 63.53
CA GLY A 595 -2.85 -4.05 63.80
C GLY A 595 -2.45 -4.68 65.14
N VAL A 596 -1.85 -3.94 66.07
CA VAL A 596 -1.57 -4.41 67.43
C VAL A 596 -2.85 -4.36 68.25
N ILE A 597 -3.23 -5.47 68.89
CA ILE A 597 -4.43 -5.54 69.73
C ILE A 597 -4.12 -5.38 71.22
N GLU A 598 -4.94 -4.58 71.90
CA GLU A 598 -4.87 -4.36 73.34
C GLU A 598 -6.26 -4.49 73.98
N GLN A 599 -6.32 -5.05 75.18
CA GLN A 599 -7.56 -5.14 75.94
C GLN A 599 -7.90 -3.77 76.56
N ALA A 600 -9.07 -3.24 76.22
CA ALA A 600 -9.50 -1.89 76.60
C ALA A 600 -10.14 -1.82 78.01
N GLY A 601 -10.69 -2.93 78.51
CA GLY A 601 -11.41 -2.99 79.79
C GLY A 601 -11.41 -4.37 80.45
N SER A 602 -12.11 -4.54 81.57
CA SER A 602 -12.18 -5.81 82.33
C SER A 602 -13.15 -6.84 81.75
N GLN A 603 -13.82 -6.52 80.64
CA GLN A 603 -14.81 -7.39 80.01
C GLN A 603 -14.13 -8.49 79.19
N CYS A 604 -14.73 -9.68 79.19
CA CYS A 604 -14.34 -10.82 78.37
C CYS A 604 -15.38 -11.08 77.27
N GLY A 605 -15.00 -11.87 76.26
CA GLY A 605 -15.92 -12.24 75.19
C GLY A 605 -15.23 -12.44 73.85
N PHE A 606 -16.02 -12.35 72.79
CA PHE A 606 -15.55 -12.51 71.42
C PHE A 606 -15.62 -11.18 70.67
N VAL A 607 -14.51 -10.76 70.07
CA VAL A 607 -14.39 -9.53 69.27
C VAL A 607 -14.03 -9.90 67.84
N ILE A 608 -14.67 -9.27 66.86
CA ILE A 608 -14.28 -9.41 65.45
C ILE A 608 -13.28 -8.30 65.14
N VAL A 609 -12.09 -8.70 64.69
CA VAL A 609 -11.10 -7.80 64.08
C VAL A 609 -11.24 -7.90 62.56
N THR A 610 -11.34 -6.74 61.92
CA THR A 610 -11.42 -6.59 60.46
C THR A 610 -10.18 -5.88 59.95
N ALA A 611 -9.51 -6.46 58.94
CA ALA A 611 -8.46 -5.82 58.17
C ALA A 611 -9.03 -5.48 56.79
N LYS A 612 -8.94 -4.22 56.37
CA LYS A 612 -9.54 -3.73 55.13
C LYS A 612 -8.48 -3.03 54.28
N LEU A 613 -8.47 -3.29 52.98
CA LEU A 613 -7.58 -2.58 52.07
C LEU A 613 -8.06 -1.14 51.88
N LYS A 614 -7.15 -0.16 52.02
CA LYS A 614 -7.42 1.26 51.76
C LYS A 614 -7.79 1.49 50.30
N ASP A 615 -8.63 2.49 50.03
CA ASP A 615 -9.18 2.76 48.69
C ASP A 615 -8.12 3.05 47.63
N ASP A 616 -7.01 3.70 48.00
CA ASP A 616 -5.89 4.02 47.10
C ASP A 616 -5.20 2.78 46.51
N TYR A 617 -5.44 1.60 47.09
CA TYR A 617 -4.82 0.34 46.73
C TYR A 617 -5.82 -0.65 46.09
N LYS A 618 -7.09 -0.23 45.87
CA LYS A 618 -8.13 -1.08 45.27
C LYS A 618 -8.08 -1.04 43.75
N PHE A 619 -8.40 -2.17 43.13
CA PHE A 619 -8.62 -2.28 41.67
C PHE A 619 -9.68 -1.29 41.16
N ASN A 620 -10.67 -0.99 42.02
CA ASN A 620 -11.70 0.00 41.77
C ASN A 620 -12.00 0.78 43.06
N SER A 621 -11.70 2.08 43.07
CA SER A 621 -11.98 2.96 44.21
C SER A 621 -13.37 3.60 44.14
N ASN A 622 -14.13 3.39 43.05
CA ASN A 622 -15.49 3.91 42.90
C ASN A 622 -16.54 2.89 43.34
N PRO A 623 -17.26 3.12 44.46
CA PRO A 623 -18.30 2.22 44.96
C PRO A 623 -19.48 2.00 43.99
N SER A 624 -19.59 2.82 42.95
CA SER A 624 -20.68 2.76 41.96
C SER A 624 -20.39 1.81 40.79
N ASP A 625 -19.17 1.27 40.69
CA ASP A 625 -18.77 0.45 39.56
C ASP A 625 -19.20 -1.03 39.73
N PRO A 626 -19.56 -1.73 38.63
CA PRO A 626 -20.07 -3.10 38.68
C PRO A 626 -19.10 -4.16 39.21
N GLY A 627 -17.84 -3.81 39.49
CA GLY A 627 -16.79 -4.68 40.02
C GLY A 627 -16.15 -4.16 41.31
N TYR A 628 -16.81 -3.23 42.02
CA TYR A 628 -16.36 -2.80 43.34
C TYR A 628 -16.56 -3.93 44.36
N GLU A 629 -15.45 -4.53 44.78
CA GLU A 629 -15.44 -5.51 45.88
C GLU A 629 -14.74 -4.91 47.10
N ILE A 630 -15.33 -5.16 48.28
CA ILE A 630 -14.68 -4.83 49.53
C ILE A 630 -13.61 -5.90 49.78
N VAL A 631 -12.36 -5.50 49.62
CA VAL A 631 -11.20 -6.34 49.95
C VAL A 631 -10.96 -6.24 51.46
N GLU A 632 -11.54 -7.16 52.21
CA GLU A 632 -11.41 -7.25 53.67
C GLU A 632 -11.23 -8.69 54.16
N ALA A 633 -10.58 -8.85 55.31
CA ALA A 633 -10.49 -10.09 56.07
C ALA A 633 -11.08 -9.88 57.45
N LYS A 634 -11.75 -10.90 57.99
CA LYS A 634 -12.30 -10.90 59.36
C LYS A 634 -11.84 -12.12 60.12
N THR A 635 -11.53 -11.94 61.40
CA THR A 635 -11.22 -13.04 62.33
C THR A 635 -11.81 -12.77 63.70
N LEU A 636 -12.05 -13.85 64.46
CA LEU A 636 -12.59 -13.79 65.81
C LEU A 636 -11.47 -13.81 66.85
N ILE A 637 -11.43 -12.85 67.76
CA ILE A 637 -10.53 -12.83 68.91
C ILE A 637 -11.30 -13.25 70.16
N LYS A 638 -10.88 -14.33 70.81
CA LYS A 638 -11.38 -14.76 72.11
C LYS A 638 -10.59 -14.04 73.21
N VAL A 639 -11.24 -13.10 73.89
CA VAL A 639 -10.67 -12.33 75.01
C VAL A 639 -11.08 -13.00 76.33
N PRO A 640 -10.14 -13.58 77.09
CA PRO A 640 -10.45 -14.23 78.36
C PRO A 640 -10.83 -13.21 79.44
N ALA A 641 -11.49 -13.70 80.50
CA ALA A 641 -11.65 -12.90 81.72
C ALA A 641 -10.28 -12.62 82.34
N ASP A 642 -9.95 -11.34 82.52
CA ASP A 642 -8.70 -10.94 83.16
C ASP A 642 -8.78 -11.24 84.66
N ALA A 643 -8.21 -12.38 85.08
CA ALA A 643 -8.19 -12.81 86.48
C ALA A 643 -7.50 -11.81 87.43
N SER A 644 -6.74 -10.84 86.90
CA SER A 644 -6.08 -9.78 87.69
C SER A 644 -6.93 -8.51 87.87
N LYS A 645 -8.09 -8.42 87.19
CA LYS A 645 -9.04 -7.29 87.26
C LYS A 645 -10.46 -7.69 87.67
N ILE A 646 -10.66 -8.93 88.12
CA ILE A 646 -11.91 -9.37 88.75
C ILE A 646 -11.95 -8.79 90.17
N ASP A 647 -12.71 -7.69 90.34
CA ASP A 647 -13.22 -7.31 91.66
C ASP A 647 -13.92 -8.53 92.26
N GLY A 648 -13.56 -8.85 93.51
CA GLY A 648 -14.01 -10.02 94.25
C GLY A 648 -15.49 -10.02 94.62
N SER A 649 -16.39 -9.85 93.66
CA SER A 649 -17.81 -10.17 93.79
C SER A 649 -18.19 -11.17 92.71
N GLY A 650 -17.95 -12.45 93.01
CA GLY A 650 -18.26 -13.54 92.10
C GLY A 650 -19.73 -13.52 91.65
N LYS A 651 -19.93 -13.60 90.34
CA LYS A 651 -21.06 -14.30 89.72
C LYS A 651 -20.55 -15.03 88.49
N GLU A 652 -20.74 -16.35 88.51
CA GLU A 652 -20.66 -17.25 87.36
C GLU A 652 -21.39 -16.64 86.15
N TRP A 653 -20.78 -16.70 84.96
CA TRP A 653 -21.27 -17.38 83.75
C TRP A 653 -20.13 -17.46 82.72
#